data_AF-A0A6P1M3B3-F1
#
_entry.id   AF-A0A6P1M3B3-F1
#
_cell.length_a   1.000
_cell.length_b   1.000
_cell.length_c   1.000
_cell.angle_alpha   90.00
_cell.angle_beta   90.00
_cell.angle_gamma   90.00
#
_symmetry.space_group_name_H-M   'P 1'
#
loop_
_entity.id
_entity.type
_entity.pdbx_description
1 polymer ?
#
loop_
_entity_poly.entity_id
_entity_poly.type
_entity_poly.pdbx_seq_one_letter_code
_entity_poly.pdbx_strand_id
1 'polypeptide(L)'
;MITRMGTKVCAVALLILSSASVVRGVLIASDNFDYMLGTVIASGGTLGNAGESGFLNEWKFSAHSGEVVENLNFPGVESSGNALKIIRNNSGSLFRGMRAPLTGAYYVGMIFVRNDIDNGGGENWRLELRHSAGYAGIEASSVKYQIGSSSTELAEVKAAGATASSYGTKAYGIGSPVYVLAKVEMSDSGPDTVSMKWYDVFDEFPAKESGIVWDAVSSGEFAPGAGWKLILPSHIDEMIIDEFRVGTEFADVISGGKPGESSSDLSEQQVDSGRCLIAAAEAGRWLKGDAPQFEAGQRVCFLGDSITHYGHWWTYVWSYYISRFPECPLVFVNAGIAGDTAGDGLKRWPAVLQAARPNLVCVMFGMNDMDRSAYRGEGAPGVQEKSLHQYEASMDSLLACIKGQGLPTIAVTSSPYDGRMRAPGVSNGIERGNEGLARAVTIVERAADRYGASVIDLHTPMTAIQDALQKKDPARTIIGRDRVHPESEGSWIMAWNFLAAQHVPAEVAAFVLDYKAGKIKETVNCQSSAVKVDHDGIIISYKPEVLPLPVFDGYRAADTVVPLTDTLNREVIQVQNLPVGNYRLILNGKEVGTCSDKVLHEGLNISTLPSNPNQKIASEMMKLLMEYVALCRAKQEITYMNLQRLIPVGMDVDDVSAARDYFTNVYKPHHGGDRKRVEAYLKWRGREEQLQREADSMLASVYASARPVPVEIIICAE
;
A
#
# COMPACT_ATOMS: atom_id res chain seq x y z
N MET A 1 13.22 -13.43 5.47
CA MET A 1 13.69 -13.05 6.82
C MET A 1 14.45 -11.74 6.74
N ILE A 2 15.42 -11.64 5.82
CA ILE A 2 16.19 -10.45 5.45
C ILE A 2 15.30 -9.22 5.13
N THR A 3 14.26 -9.37 4.32
CA THR A 3 13.32 -8.27 3.97
C THR A 3 12.60 -7.68 5.19
N ARG A 4 12.14 -8.52 6.14
CA ARG A 4 11.51 -8.07 7.40
C ARG A 4 12.51 -7.42 8.36
N MET A 5 13.78 -7.79 8.27
CA MET A 5 14.87 -7.22 9.06
C MET A 5 15.24 -5.83 8.52
N GLY A 6 15.36 -5.69 7.19
CA GLY A 6 15.56 -4.41 6.51
C GLY A 6 14.46 -3.40 6.81
N THR A 7 13.18 -3.79 6.79
CA THR A 7 12.06 -2.86 7.12
C THR A 7 12.10 -2.35 8.56
N LYS A 8 12.52 -3.19 9.53
CA LYS A 8 12.66 -2.77 10.94
C LYS A 8 13.86 -1.83 11.13
N VAL A 9 14.98 -2.10 10.46
CA VAL A 9 16.17 -1.23 10.49
C VAL A 9 15.87 0.11 9.81
N CYS A 10 15.19 0.12 8.66
CA CYS A 10 14.71 1.35 8.01
C CYS A 10 13.85 2.18 8.97
N ALA A 11 12.89 1.55 9.65
CA ALA A 11 11.97 2.25 10.56
C ALA A 11 12.70 2.85 11.78
N VAL A 12 13.69 2.17 12.34
CA VAL A 12 14.49 2.69 13.47
C VAL A 12 15.43 3.80 13.01
N ALA A 13 16.10 3.65 11.86
CA ALA A 13 16.90 4.69 11.23
C ALA A 13 16.06 5.96 10.95
N LEU A 14 14.88 5.80 10.35
CA LEU A 14 13.92 6.88 10.13
C LEU A 14 13.49 7.54 11.44
N LEU A 15 13.30 6.78 12.53
CA LEU A 15 12.94 7.34 13.84
C LEU A 15 14.06 8.20 14.43
N ILE A 16 15.30 7.73 14.35
CA ILE A 16 16.49 8.45 14.84
C ILE A 16 16.67 9.74 14.06
N LEU A 17 16.58 9.65 12.74
CA LEU A 17 16.77 10.76 11.80
C LEU A 17 15.63 11.77 11.83
N SER A 18 14.39 11.36 12.09
CA SER A 18 13.25 12.27 12.25
C SER A 18 13.16 12.92 13.64
N SER A 19 13.77 12.31 14.67
CA SER A 19 13.80 12.85 16.04
C SER A 19 14.84 13.97 16.25
N ALA A 20 15.69 14.20 15.26
CA ALA A 20 16.78 15.16 15.30
C ALA A 20 16.33 16.53 14.79
N SER A 21 16.27 17.52 15.69
CA SER A 21 15.70 18.85 15.44
C SER A 21 16.46 19.71 14.40
N VAL A 22 17.60 19.21 13.90
CA VAL A 22 18.51 19.94 12.99
C VAL A 22 18.56 19.33 11.59
N VAL A 23 17.92 18.17 11.38
CA VAL A 23 17.94 17.43 10.11
C VAL A 23 17.10 18.15 9.07
N ARG A 24 17.71 18.56 7.95
CA ARG A 24 16.99 19.24 6.86
C ARG A 24 16.52 18.33 5.72
N GLY A 25 17.06 17.12 5.65
CA GLY A 25 16.68 16.09 4.68
C GLY A 25 17.36 14.76 4.98
N VAL A 26 16.72 13.68 4.54
CA VAL A 26 17.23 12.32 4.68
C VAL A 26 17.25 11.65 3.31
N LEU A 27 18.39 11.08 2.92
CA LEU A 27 18.48 10.16 1.79
C LEU A 27 18.58 8.74 2.34
N ILE A 28 17.67 7.85 1.94
CA ILE A 28 17.75 6.42 2.22
C ILE A 28 17.92 5.68 0.91
N ALA A 29 19.07 5.06 0.74
CA ALA A 29 19.31 4.10 -0.34
C ALA A 29 19.30 2.68 0.25
N SER A 30 18.48 1.80 -0.33
CA SER A 30 18.41 0.38 0.01
C SER A 30 18.41 -0.42 -1.28
N ASP A 31 19.36 -1.34 -1.41
CA ASP A 31 19.31 -2.38 -2.43
C ASP A 31 18.94 -3.72 -1.77
N ASN A 32 17.93 -4.39 -2.32
CA ASN A 32 17.55 -5.75 -1.96
C ASN A 32 17.77 -6.60 -3.20
N PHE A 33 18.82 -7.42 -3.21
CA PHE A 33 19.11 -8.31 -4.33
C PHE A 33 17.97 -9.29 -4.60
N ASP A 34 17.23 -9.04 -5.67
CA ASP A 34 16.45 -10.05 -6.39
C ASP A 34 16.26 -9.62 -7.87
N TYR A 35 17.37 -9.55 -8.62
CA TYR A 35 17.34 -9.20 -10.05
C TYR A 35 17.59 -10.41 -10.96
N MET A 36 16.95 -10.40 -12.14
CA MET A 36 17.32 -11.32 -13.22
C MET A 36 18.70 -10.93 -13.79
N LEU A 37 19.58 -11.92 -13.91
CA LEU A 37 20.91 -11.81 -14.51
C LEU A 37 20.83 -11.15 -15.90
N GLY A 38 21.58 -10.06 -16.13
CA GLY A 38 21.61 -9.35 -17.42
C GLY A 38 20.70 -8.11 -17.53
N THR A 39 20.21 -7.57 -16.41
CA THR A 39 19.50 -6.27 -16.41
C THR A 39 20.50 -5.13 -16.61
N VAL A 40 20.45 -4.45 -17.75
CA VAL A 40 21.26 -3.27 -18.06
C VAL A 40 20.39 -2.02 -17.88
N ILE A 41 20.86 -1.02 -17.12
CA ILE A 41 20.26 0.33 -17.04
C ILE A 41 21.02 1.22 -18.02
N ALA A 42 20.35 2.12 -18.74
CA ALA A 42 20.97 2.94 -19.78
C ALA A 42 21.52 4.27 -19.24
N SER A 43 22.73 4.63 -19.68
CA SER A 43 23.40 5.91 -19.50
C SER A 43 22.51 7.14 -19.78
N GLY A 44 22.64 8.19 -18.96
CA GLY A 44 22.12 9.52 -19.27
C GLY A 44 20.65 9.78 -18.93
N GLY A 45 19.99 8.85 -18.24
CA GLY A 45 18.64 9.07 -17.72
C GLY A 45 18.63 9.99 -16.50
N THR A 46 17.74 10.99 -16.49
CA THR A 46 17.43 11.78 -15.29
C THR A 46 16.29 11.14 -14.51
N LEU A 47 16.48 10.97 -13.20
CA LEU A 47 15.40 10.59 -12.29
C LEU A 47 14.49 11.81 -12.07
N GLY A 48 13.43 11.93 -12.88
CA GLY A 48 12.49 13.05 -12.93
C GLY A 48 12.41 13.66 -14.35
N ASN A 49 11.19 13.85 -14.86
CA ASN A 49 10.83 14.12 -16.28
C ASN A 49 11.67 15.22 -16.99
N ALA A 50 11.94 15.14 -18.30
CA ALA A 50 11.03 14.79 -19.40
C ALA A 50 11.63 13.81 -20.43
N GLY A 51 10.75 13.00 -21.05
CA GLY A 51 11.09 11.70 -21.63
C GLY A 51 11.64 11.61 -23.06
N GLU A 52 11.21 10.53 -23.74
CA GLU A 52 11.58 10.00 -25.06
C GLU A 52 12.89 9.19 -25.18
N SER A 53 13.25 8.34 -24.20
CA SER A 53 13.89 7.01 -24.42
C SER A 53 14.44 6.41 -23.11
N GLY A 54 13.94 5.23 -22.72
CA GLY A 54 14.60 4.34 -21.73
C GLY A 54 14.03 4.35 -20.30
N PHE A 55 13.56 3.17 -19.87
CA PHE A 55 13.01 2.73 -18.56
C PHE A 55 11.62 3.26 -18.13
N LEU A 56 10.61 2.38 -18.29
CA LEU A 56 9.29 2.47 -17.68
C LEU A 56 9.35 1.90 -16.26
N ASN A 57 9.74 2.73 -15.31
CA ASN A 57 9.63 2.42 -13.89
C ASN A 57 9.34 3.77 -13.20
N GLU A 58 8.06 4.04 -12.93
CA GLU A 58 7.63 5.20 -12.14
C GLU A 58 8.13 5.04 -10.69
N TRP A 59 9.34 5.50 -10.39
CA TRP A 59 9.85 5.56 -9.02
C TRP A 59 10.04 7.01 -8.57
N LYS A 60 9.06 7.42 -7.76
CA LYS A 60 9.07 8.38 -6.66
C LYS A 60 10.36 9.19 -6.45
N PHE A 61 10.44 10.34 -7.11
CA PHE A 61 11.06 11.53 -6.53
C PHE A 61 10.00 12.63 -6.57
N SER A 62 9.39 12.95 -5.42
CA SER A 62 8.31 13.94 -5.37
C SER A 62 8.82 15.39 -5.48
N ALA A 63 10.15 15.62 -5.45
CA ALA A 63 10.69 16.98 -5.52
C ALA A 63 12.08 17.18 -6.14
N HIS A 64 12.97 16.17 -6.28
CA HIS A 64 14.39 16.38 -6.62
C HIS A 64 14.94 15.34 -7.62
N SER A 65 15.93 15.68 -8.46
CA SER A 65 16.45 14.78 -9.51
C SER A 65 17.93 14.40 -9.37
N GLY A 66 18.28 13.14 -9.65
CA GLY A 66 19.67 12.65 -9.83
C GLY A 66 19.92 12.15 -11.26
N GLU A 67 21.18 11.99 -11.66
CA GLU A 67 21.58 11.50 -13.00
C GLU A 67 22.30 10.15 -12.90
N VAL A 68 21.92 9.21 -13.77
CA VAL A 68 22.62 7.93 -13.91
C VAL A 68 23.74 8.06 -14.94
N VAL A 69 24.97 7.74 -14.55
CA VAL A 69 26.17 7.87 -15.40
C VAL A 69 26.89 6.54 -15.57
N GLU A 70 27.38 6.26 -16.79
CA GLU A 70 28.20 5.08 -17.10
C GLU A 70 29.69 5.43 -17.20
N ASN A 71 30.56 4.42 -17.07
CA ASN A 71 32.01 4.53 -17.31
C ASN A 71 32.74 5.56 -16.43
N LEU A 72 32.27 5.78 -15.20
CA LEU A 72 33.04 6.50 -14.20
C LEU A 72 34.29 5.69 -13.86
N ASN A 73 35.40 6.07 -14.48
CA ASN A 73 36.70 5.44 -14.22
C ASN A 73 37.29 6.03 -12.94
N PHE A 74 37.27 5.22 -11.88
CA PHE A 74 37.93 5.55 -10.65
C PHE A 74 39.37 5.03 -10.67
N PRO A 75 40.36 5.80 -10.18
CA PRO A 75 41.70 5.27 -10.04
C PRO A 75 41.70 3.99 -9.19
N GLY A 76 42.13 2.87 -9.77
CA GLY A 76 42.34 1.60 -9.09
C GLY A 76 41.15 0.64 -8.99
N VAL A 77 39.96 0.95 -9.55
CA VAL A 77 38.82 0.01 -9.62
C VAL A 77 38.02 0.26 -10.90
N GLU A 78 37.82 -0.77 -11.72
CA GLU A 78 36.88 -0.73 -12.85
C GLU A 78 35.44 -0.82 -12.33
N SER A 79 34.58 0.15 -12.66
CA SER A 79 33.14 0.10 -12.32
C SER A 79 32.46 -1.03 -13.11
N SER A 80 31.64 -1.85 -12.45
CA SER A 80 30.93 -2.95 -13.11
C SER A 80 29.60 -2.55 -13.77
N GLY A 81 29.19 -1.27 -13.70
CA GLY A 81 27.88 -0.82 -14.18
C GLY A 81 27.57 0.68 -14.07
N ASN A 82 26.34 0.98 -13.62
CA ASN A 82 25.79 2.34 -13.54
C ASN A 82 26.04 2.97 -12.16
N ALA A 83 26.35 4.26 -12.12
CA ALA A 83 26.49 5.04 -10.89
C ALA A 83 25.43 6.14 -10.80
N LEU A 84 24.95 6.42 -9.59
CA LEU A 84 24.08 7.57 -9.30
C LEU A 84 24.95 8.77 -8.95
N LYS A 85 24.91 9.80 -9.79
CA LYS A 85 25.60 11.07 -9.59
C LYS A 85 24.63 12.15 -9.15
N ILE A 86 24.97 12.84 -8.07
CA ILE A 86 24.22 13.96 -7.49
C ILE A 86 25.14 15.18 -7.48
N ILE A 87 24.74 16.23 -8.20
CA ILE A 87 25.55 17.45 -8.38
C ILE A 87 24.93 18.59 -7.60
N ARG A 88 25.78 19.35 -6.89
CA ARG A 88 25.40 20.62 -6.26
C ARG A 88 25.14 21.66 -7.34
N ASN A 89 23.88 22.06 -7.50
CA ASN A 89 23.48 22.99 -8.56
C ASN A 89 23.77 24.47 -8.23
N ASN A 90 23.67 24.88 -6.96
CA ASN A 90 23.87 26.26 -6.49
C ASN A 90 24.46 26.24 -5.07
N SER A 91 25.07 27.35 -4.62
CA SER A 91 25.52 27.53 -3.24
C SER A 91 24.36 27.29 -2.25
N GLY A 92 24.40 26.21 -1.47
CA GLY A 92 23.43 25.92 -0.41
C GLY A 92 22.36 24.86 -0.71
N SER A 93 22.37 24.18 -1.86
CA SER A 93 21.42 23.09 -2.16
C SER A 93 22.14 21.79 -2.52
N LEU A 94 21.77 20.69 -1.86
CA LEU A 94 22.35 19.35 -2.10
C LEU A 94 21.75 18.65 -3.32
N PHE A 95 20.50 18.98 -3.71
CA PHE A 95 19.77 18.28 -4.79
C PHE A 95 19.24 19.22 -5.90
N ARG A 96 19.18 18.72 -7.14
CA ARG A 96 18.59 19.42 -8.29
C ARG A 96 17.07 19.51 -8.13
N GLY A 97 16.52 20.73 -8.15
CA GLY A 97 15.08 20.98 -7.95
C GLY A 97 14.69 21.50 -6.56
N MET A 98 15.63 21.64 -5.63
CA MET A 98 15.36 22.30 -4.33
C MET A 98 14.96 23.77 -4.55
N ARG A 99 13.83 24.19 -3.95
CA ARG A 99 13.25 25.55 -4.09
C ARG A 99 14.04 26.67 -3.39
N ALA A 100 15.02 26.38 -2.53
CA ALA A 100 15.91 27.38 -1.94
C ALA A 100 17.25 26.79 -1.43
N PRO A 101 18.34 27.58 -1.42
CA PRO A 101 19.58 27.23 -0.73
C PRO A 101 19.42 27.35 0.79
N LEU A 102 19.84 26.34 1.54
CA LEU A 102 19.73 26.28 2.98
C LEU A 102 21.00 25.68 3.61
N THR A 103 21.71 26.49 4.40
CA THR A 103 22.73 26.05 5.36
C THR A 103 22.16 25.04 6.35
N GLY A 104 22.90 23.97 6.68
CA GLY A 104 22.47 23.02 7.72
C GLY A 104 23.09 21.63 7.65
N ALA A 105 22.67 20.77 8.60
CA ALA A 105 23.06 19.37 8.64
C ALA A 105 22.11 18.50 7.80
N TYR A 106 22.68 17.71 6.90
CA TYR A 106 22.00 16.71 6.09
C TYR A 106 22.45 15.32 6.53
N TYR A 107 21.53 14.36 6.52
CA TYR A 107 21.85 12.99 6.92
C TYR A 107 21.61 12.07 5.74
N VAL A 108 22.57 11.19 5.48
CA VAL A 108 22.51 10.20 4.44
C VAL A 108 22.60 8.84 5.13
N GLY A 109 21.48 8.13 5.19
CA GLY A 109 21.42 6.77 5.69
C GLY A 109 21.54 5.78 4.54
N MET A 110 22.45 4.82 4.63
CA MET A 110 22.58 3.76 3.63
C MET A 110 22.48 2.40 4.32
N ILE A 111 21.59 1.54 3.81
CA ILE A 111 21.40 0.16 4.30
C ILE A 111 21.94 -0.79 3.24
N PHE A 112 22.88 -1.65 3.62
CA PHE A 112 23.47 -2.65 2.75
C PHE A 112 23.10 -4.05 3.23
N VAL A 113 22.82 -4.95 2.29
CA VAL A 113 22.54 -6.36 2.57
C VAL A 113 23.41 -7.23 1.69
N ARG A 114 24.38 -7.93 2.29
CA ARG A 114 25.21 -8.91 1.57
C ARG A 114 24.43 -10.22 1.38
N ASN A 115 24.18 -10.62 0.13
CA ASN A 115 23.44 -11.86 -0.19
C ASN A 115 24.16 -12.79 -1.19
N ASP A 116 25.46 -12.60 -1.44
CA ASP A 116 26.20 -13.37 -2.44
C ASP A 116 26.93 -14.60 -1.86
N ILE A 117 27.05 -15.65 -2.69
CA ILE A 117 27.98 -16.77 -2.47
C ILE A 117 29.29 -16.35 -3.14
N ASP A 118 30.42 -16.39 -2.42
CA ASP A 118 31.75 -15.97 -2.88
C ASP A 118 32.16 -16.71 -4.18
N ASN A 119 31.81 -16.14 -5.32
CA ASN A 119 31.96 -16.74 -6.66
C ASN A 119 33.11 -16.10 -7.47
N GLY A 120 33.93 -15.27 -6.82
CA GLY A 120 35.09 -14.61 -7.44
C GLY A 120 34.76 -13.42 -8.35
N GLY A 121 33.48 -13.05 -8.52
CA GLY A 121 33.06 -11.79 -9.16
C GLY A 121 32.67 -10.78 -8.09
N GLY A 122 33.62 -10.00 -7.57
CA GLY A 122 33.34 -9.07 -6.49
C GLY A 122 32.50 -7.87 -6.92
N GLU A 123 31.30 -7.74 -6.37
CA GLU A 123 30.52 -6.50 -6.41
C GLU A 123 31.17 -5.52 -5.42
N ASN A 124 31.73 -4.42 -5.94
CA ASN A 124 32.46 -3.44 -5.16
C ASN A 124 31.60 -2.19 -5.01
N TRP A 125 30.82 -2.12 -3.94
CA TRP A 125 30.00 -0.95 -3.65
C TRP A 125 30.84 0.24 -3.23
N ARG A 126 30.54 1.44 -3.76
CA ARG A 126 31.26 2.67 -3.40
C ARG A 126 30.35 3.87 -3.15
N LEU A 127 30.50 4.50 -1.98
CA LEU A 127 30.08 5.89 -1.76
C LEU A 127 31.31 6.79 -1.89
N GLU A 128 31.22 7.84 -2.71
CA GLU A 128 32.29 8.83 -2.89
C GLU A 128 31.73 10.27 -2.82
N LEU A 129 32.27 11.08 -1.92
CA LEU A 129 31.94 12.51 -1.78
C LEU A 129 33.12 13.36 -2.28
N ARG A 130 32.90 14.31 -3.20
CA ARG A 130 33.95 15.12 -3.86
C ARG A 130 33.72 16.63 -3.73
N HIS A 131 34.82 17.39 -3.69
CA HIS A 131 34.81 18.86 -3.83
C HIS A 131 35.43 19.30 -5.17
N SER A 132 34.91 20.40 -5.74
CA SER A 132 35.14 21.13 -7.02
C SER A 132 36.43 20.81 -7.80
N ALA A 133 36.52 20.89 -9.14
CA ALA A 133 35.60 21.14 -10.25
C ALA A 133 36.37 20.71 -11.51
N GLY A 134 35.69 20.09 -12.48
CA GLY A 134 36.27 19.83 -13.80
C GLY A 134 37.13 18.57 -13.86
N TYR A 135 36.77 17.69 -14.79
CA TYR A 135 37.63 16.62 -15.26
C TYR A 135 39.03 17.17 -15.63
N ALA A 136 40.05 16.48 -15.11
CA ALA A 136 41.50 16.61 -15.33
C ALA A 136 42.29 17.55 -14.39
N GLY A 137 42.94 16.95 -13.37
CA GLY A 137 44.24 17.41 -12.88
C GLY A 137 44.36 17.83 -11.41
N ILE A 138 43.27 17.88 -10.63
CA ILE A 138 43.31 18.21 -9.20
C ILE A 138 42.87 16.99 -8.37
N GLU A 139 43.64 16.67 -7.32
CA GLU A 139 43.37 15.53 -6.44
C GLU A 139 42.18 15.86 -5.52
N ALA A 140 41.07 15.14 -5.67
CA ALA A 140 39.86 15.36 -4.88
C ALA A 140 39.99 14.76 -3.46
N SER A 141 39.49 15.47 -2.44
CA SER A 141 39.16 14.81 -1.17
C SER A 141 38.00 13.88 -1.44
N SER A 142 38.13 12.65 -1.00
CA SER A 142 37.14 11.59 -1.12
C SER A 142 37.04 10.81 0.18
N VAL A 143 35.80 10.54 0.59
CA VAL A 143 35.51 9.44 1.51
C VAL A 143 35.09 8.30 0.64
N LYS A 144 35.86 7.20 0.64
CA LYS A 144 35.60 5.99 -0.14
C LYS A 144 35.30 4.85 0.82
N TYR A 145 34.13 4.27 0.68
CA TYR A 145 33.80 3.01 1.35
C TYR A 145 33.72 1.91 0.32
N GLN A 146 34.41 0.78 0.53
CA GLN A 146 34.39 -0.37 -0.37
C GLN A 146 34.04 -1.65 0.38
N ILE A 147 32.97 -2.30 -0.06
CA ILE A 147 32.60 -3.66 0.36
C ILE A 147 33.06 -4.60 -0.76
N GLY A 148 34.02 -5.50 -0.50
CA GLY A 148 34.55 -6.43 -1.51
C GLY A 148 34.19 -7.90 -1.21
N SER A 149 34.17 -8.75 -2.25
CA SER A 149 33.84 -10.18 -2.13
C SER A 149 34.81 -10.96 -1.25
N SER A 150 36.11 -10.67 -1.34
CA SER A 150 37.15 -11.40 -0.62
C SER A 150 37.44 -10.83 0.77
N SER A 151 36.49 -10.98 1.69
CA SER A 151 36.69 -10.96 3.16
C SER A 151 37.32 -9.75 3.87
N THR A 152 37.68 -8.67 3.18
CA THR A 152 38.16 -7.42 3.83
C THR A 152 37.42 -6.22 3.26
N GLU A 153 36.44 -5.71 4.01
CA GLU A 153 35.86 -4.39 3.77
C GLU A 153 36.90 -3.32 4.10
N LEU A 154 36.97 -2.28 3.28
CA LEU A 154 37.95 -1.22 3.41
C LEU A 154 37.23 0.14 3.39
N ALA A 155 37.31 0.90 4.47
CA ALA A 155 37.00 2.33 4.46
C ALA A 155 38.31 3.12 4.25
N GLU A 156 38.43 3.76 3.10
CA GLU A 156 39.55 4.66 2.78
C GLU A 156 39.06 6.10 2.84
N VAL A 157 39.73 6.93 3.61
CA VAL A 157 39.44 8.37 3.63
C VAL A 157 40.68 9.10 3.15
N LYS A 158 40.49 9.97 2.16
CA LYS A 158 41.56 10.75 1.55
C LYS A 158 41.15 12.21 1.49
N ALA A 159 41.86 13.10 2.19
CA ALA A 159 41.76 14.53 1.94
C ALA A 159 42.61 14.92 0.72
N ALA A 160 42.20 15.91 -0.04
CA ALA A 160 42.93 16.45 -1.19
C ALA A 160 44.33 16.91 -0.75
N GLY A 161 45.37 16.44 -1.44
CA GLY A 161 46.76 16.73 -1.10
C GLY A 161 47.28 15.98 0.13
N ALA A 162 46.54 15.01 0.66
CA ALA A 162 46.97 14.12 1.75
C ALA A 162 47.07 12.66 1.28
N THR A 163 47.98 11.91 1.88
CA THR A 163 48.08 10.46 1.69
C THR A 163 46.80 9.79 2.22
N ALA A 164 46.22 8.86 1.44
CA ALA A 164 45.04 8.13 1.87
C ALA A 164 45.32 7.40 3.19
N SER A 165 44.44 7.58 4.18
CA SER A 165 44.49 6.85 5.44
C SER A 165 43.41 5.78 5.40
N SER A 166 43.83 4.51 5.50
CA SER A 166 42.91 3.39 5.60
C SER A 166 42.45 3.24 7.05
N TYR A 167 41.15 3.18 7.24
CA TYR A 167 40.52 3.14 8.56
C TYR A 167 39.76 1.83 8.73
N GLY A 168 40.49 0.80 9.18
CA GLY A 168 39.95 -0.48 9.61
C GLY A 168 39.63 -1.47 8.48
N THR A 169 39.65 -2.76 8.84
CA THR A 169 39.10 -3.87 8.05
C THR A 169 38.26 -4.75 8.97
N LYS A 170 37.11 -5.25 8.50
CA LYS A 170 36.30 -6.25 9.23
C LYS A 170 35.64 -7.20 8.22
N ALA A 171 35.67 -8.49 8.55
CA ALA A 171 35.07 -9.53 7.74
C ALA A 171 33.66 -9.85 8.27
N TYR A 172 32.67 -9.87 7.38
CA TYR A 172 31.30 -10.29 7.70
C TYR A 172 30.93 -11.58 6.96
N GLY A 173 30.12 -12.40 7.63
CA GLY A 173 29.56 -13.63 7.04
C GLY A 173 28.52 -13.33 5.96
N ILE A 174 28.38 -14.26 5.02
CA ILE A 174 27.33 -14.23 3.99
C ILE A 174 25.95 -14.15 4.65
N GLY A 175 25.11 -13.19 4.22
CA GLY A 175 23.75 -12.99 4.75
C GLY A 175 23.63 -11.98 5.90
N SER A 176 24.74 -11.41 6.39
CA SER A 176 24.71 -10.36 7.42
C SER A 176 24.37 -8.99 6.82
N PRO A 177 23.29 -8.31 7.25
CA PRO A 177 23.02 -6.93 6.88
C PRO A 177 23.98 -5.99 7.60
N VAL A 178 24.47 -4.98 6.88
CA VAL A 178 25.36 -3.94 7.42
C VAL A 178 24.73 -2.58 7.21
N TYR A 179 24.71 -1.74 8.24
CA TYR A 179 24.13 -0.40 8.17
C TYR A 179 25.19 0.68 8.34
N VAL A 180 25.11 1.70 7.48
CA VAL A 180 26.01 2.85 7.50
C VAL A 180 25.19 4.12 7.59
N LEU A 181 25.45 4.91 8.64
CA LEU A 181 24.86 6.22 8.82
C LEU A 181 25.93 7.29 8.59
N ALA A 182 25.75 8.08 7.54
CA ALA A 182 26.57 9.26 7.27
C ALA A 182 25.80 10.54 7.64
N LYS A 183 26.50 11.48 8.26
CA LYS A 183 26.08 12.83 8.53
C LYS A 183 26.96 13.77 7.72
N VAL A 184 26.36 14.60 6.88
CA VAL A 184 27.05 15.60 6.06
C VAL A 184 26.57 16.98 6.52
N GLU A 185 27.44 17.75 7.16
CA GLU A 185 27.12 19.12 7.55
C GLU A 185 27.71 20.08 6.54
N MET A 186 26.84 20.86 5.90
CA MET A 186 27.25 21.85 4.91
C MET A 186 27.27 23.23 5.56
N SER A 187 28.36 23.95 5.40
CA SER A 187 28.55 25.29 5.96
C SER A 187 28.50 26.34 4.86
N ASP A 188 27.93 27.53 5.14
CA ASP A 188 27.92 28.66 4.19
C ASP A 188 29.21 29.49 4.25
N SER A 189 29.99 29.37 5.33
CA SER A 189 31.14 30.24 5.61
C SER A 189 32.37 29.50 6.13
N GLY A 190 32.33 28.17 6.14
CA GLY A 190 33.39 27.30 6.67
C GLY A 190 33.49 25.96 5.93
N PRO A 191 34.40 25.09 6.34
CA PRO A 191 34.56 23.76 5.75
C PRO A 191 33.31 22.90 5.97
N ASP A 192 32.94 22.11 4.97
CA ASP A 192 31.92 21.07 5.13
C ASP A 192 32.48 19.92 5.99
N THR A 193 31.66 19.31 6.83
CA THR A 193 32.07 18.16 7.64
C THR A 193 31.31 16.91 7.23
N VAL A 194 32.01 15.78 7.20
CA VAL A 194 31.40 14.47 6.99
C VAL A 194 31.73 13.61 8.18
N SER A 195 30.71 13.08 8.83
CA SER A 195 30.86 12.07 9.85
C SER A 195 30.15 10.79 9.48
N MET A 196 30.75 9.63 9.74
CA MET A 196 30.18 8.33 9.38
C MET A 196 30.27 7.37 10.54
N LYS A 197 29.20 6.60 10.75
CA LYS A 197 29.10 5.60 11.80
C LYS A 197 28.45 4.32 11.28
N TRP A 198 28.95 3.20 11.77
CA TRP A 198 28.62 1.85 11.30
C TRP A 198 27.90 1.07 12.38
N TYR A 199 26.96 0.24 11.98
CA TYR A 199 26.20 -0.63 12.86
C TYR A 199 25.94 -1.99 12.18
N ASP A 200 26.12 -3.07 12.94
CA ASP A 200 25.58 -4.38 12.61
C ASP A 200 24.05 -4.38 12.84
N VAL A 201 23.31 -5.27 12.16
CA VAL A 201 21.87 -5.41 12.36
C VAL A 201 21.48 -5.78 13.80
N PHE A 202 22.42 -6.36 14.55
CA PHE A 202 22.21 -6.73 15.95
C PHE A 202 22.70 -5.67 16.96
N ASP A 203 23.34 -4.59 16.48
CA ASP A 203 23.80 -3.53 17.37
C ASP A 203 22.62 -2.70 17.88
N GLU A 204 22.69 -2.26 19.14
CA GLU A 204 21.70 -1.33 19.69
C GLU A 204 21.85 0.05 19.03
N PHE A 205 20.84 0.43 18.26
CA PHE A 205 20.75 1.75 17.67
C PHE A 205 20.32 2.80 18.71
N PRO A 206 21.00 3.95 18.80
CA PRO A 206 20.61 5.00 19.74
C PRO A 206 19.29 5.62 19.30
N ALA A 207 18.24 5.57 20.13
CA ALA A 207 16.89 6.02 19.78
C ALA A 207 16.74 7.53 19.49
N LYS A 208 17.78 8.33 19.72
CA LYS A 208 17.85 9.78 19.46
C LYS A 208 19.27 10.16 19.04
N GLU A 209 19.40 11.21 18.24
CA GLU A 209 20.70 11.69 17.72
C GLU A 209 21.73 11.99 18.81
N SER A 210 21.31 12.54 19.96
CA SER A 210 22.23 12.89 21.06
C SER A 210 23.02 11.69 21.63
N GLY A 211 22.60 10.45 21.32
CA GLY A 211 23.34 9.24 21.66
C GLY A 211 24.45 8.89 20.67
N ILE A 212 24.60 9.62 19.57
CA ILE A 212 25.64 9.39 18.56
C ILE A 212 26.82 10.34 18.80
N VAL A 213 27.96 9.76 19.19
CA VAL A 213 29.24 10.46 19.23
C VAL A 213 29.88 10.40 17.83
N TRP A 214 29.98 11.55 17.16
CA TRP A 214 30.49 11.67 15.79
C TRP A 214 32.01 11.92 15.70
N ASP A 215 32.65 12.24 16.83
CA ASP A 215 34.05 12.69 16.90
C ASP A 215 35.04 11.58 17.36
N ALA A 216 34.67 10.30 17.25
CA ALA A 216 35.47 9.18 17.77
C ALA A 216 36.63 8.80 16.82
N VAL A 217 37.76 9.49 16.92
CA VAL A 217 38.98 9.15 16.16
C VAL A 217 39.60 7.85 16.70
N SER A 218 39.17 6.69 16.21
CA SER A 218 39.75 5.40 16.61
C SER A 218 40.44 4.70 15.44
N SER A 219 41.74 4.91 15.26
CA SER A 219 42.54 4.04 14.36
C SER A 219 42.55 2.59 14.90
N GLY A 220 41.84 1.68 14.22
CA GLY A 220 41.69 0.26 14.63
C GLY A 220 40.49 -0.43 13.97
N GLU A 221 40.33 -1.74 14.17
CA GLU A 221 39.22 -2.57 13.64
C GLU A 221 37.83 -1.92 13.84
N PHE A 222 36.89 -2.19 12.93
CA PHE A 222 35.50 -1.71 13.00
C PHE A 222 34.78 -2.24 14.26
N ALA A 223 34.90 -1.52 15.38
CA ALA A 223 34.08 -1.75 16.55
C ALA A 223 32.68 -1.14 16.36
N PRO A 224 31.60 -1.85 16.73
CA PRO A 224 30.27 -1.28 16.85
C PRO A 224 30.29 0.08 17.53
N GLY A 225 29.74 1.10 16.88
CA GLY A 225 29.69 2.44 17.44
C GLY A 225 30.90 3.35 17.14
N ALA A 226 31.92 2.88 16.43
CA ALA A 226 33.03 3.71 15.96
C ALA A 226 32.54 4.72 14.90
N GLY A 227 32.95 5.98 15.03
CA GLY A 227 32.48 7.06 14.17
C GLY A 227 33.56 8.07 13.84
N TRP A 228 33.73 8.40 12.56
CA TRP A 228 34.77 9.29 12.09
C TRP A 228 34.19 10.68 11.85
N LYS A 229 35.02 11.73 11.98
CA LYS A 229 34.70 13.08 11.51
C LYS A 229 35.83 13.60 10.64
N LEU A 230 35.46 13.98 9.43
CA LEU A 230 36.33 14.59 8.46
C LEU A 230 35.91 16.05 8.27
N ILE A 231 36.88 16.94 8.32
CA ILE A 231 36.70 18.35 7.95
C ILE A 231 37.25 18.49 6.54
N LEU A 232 36.37 18.79 5.58
CA LEU A 232 36.78 18.95 4.19
C LEU A 232 37.36 20.35 3.99
N PRO A 233 38.49 20.50 3.25
CA PRO A 233 39.16 21.78 3.09
C PRO A 233 38.31 22.81 2.31
N SER A 234 37.29 22.36 1.59
CA SER A 234 36.32 23.19 0.85
C SER A 234 34.96 22.49 0.74
N HIS A 235 34.00 23.21 0.17
CA HIS A 235 32.62 22.74 -0.05
C HIS A 235 32.52 21.48 -0.92
N ILE A 236 31.59 20.57 -0.60
CA ILE A 236 31.24 19.39 -1.41
C ILE A 236 30.43 19.87 -2.62
N ASP A 237 30.85 19.47 -3.83
CA ASP A 237 30.18 19.84 -5.09
C ASP A 237 29.53 18.64 -5.78
N GLU A 238 29.96 17.42 -5.46
CA GLU A 238 29.48 16.21 -6.11
C GLU A 238 29.43 15.04 -5.10
N MET A 239 28.34 14.28 -5.15
CA MET A 239 28.19 13.01 -4.46
C MET A 239 27.93 11.91 -5.49
N ILE A 240 28.71 10.84 -5.43
CA ILE A 240 28.60 9.68 -6.34
C ILE A 240 28.35 8.42 -5.51
N ILE A 241 27.40 7.61 -5.96
CA ILE A 241 27.14 6.27 -5.45
C ILE A 241 27.34 5.29 -6.62
N ASP A 242 28.39 4.46 -6.58
CA ASP A 242 28.75 3.48 -7.61
C ASP A 242 28.05 2.12 -7.37
N GLU A 243 27.85 1.36 -8.45
CA GLU A 243 27.11 0.09 -8.54
C GLU A 243 25.64 0.16 -8.08
N PHE A 244 25.01 1.33 -8.08
CA PHE A 244 23.60 1.46 -7.70
C PHE A 244 22.67 0.74 -8.71
N ARG A 245 21.99 -0.33 -8.27
CA ARG A 245 20.96 -1.02 -9.04
C ARG A 245 19.57 -0.57 -8.58
N VAL A 246 18.76 -0.04 -9.51
CA VAL A 246 17.42 0.48 -9.19
C VAL A 246 16.43 -0.69 -9.09
N GLY A 247 15.97 -1.01 -7.87
CA GLY A 247 14.92 -2.02 -7.66
C GLY A 247 14.12 -1.96 -6.36
N THR A 248 14.32 -0.98 -5.48
CA THR A 248 13.41 -0.72 -4.35
C THR A 248 13.39 0.76 -3.94
N GLU A 249 12.37 1.16 -3.16
CA GLU A 249 11.93 2.55 -2.93
C GLU A 249 13.03 3.48 -2.40
N PHE A 250 13.23 4.61 -3.09
CA PHE A 250 13.72 5.82 -2.42
C PHE A 250 12.56 6.40 -1.61
N ALA A 251 12.71 6.45 -0.29
CA ALA A 251 11.82 7.26 0.54
C ALA A 251 12.25 8.73 0.44
N ASP A 252 11.25 9.63 0.33
CA ASP A 252 11.36 11.07 0.11
C ASP A 252 12.57 11.78 0.74
N VAL A 253 13.02 12.84 0.08
CA VAL A 253 13.67 13.96 0.77
C VAL A 253 12.58 14.68 1.58
N ILE A 254 12.34 14.21 2.80
CA ILE A 254 11.44 14.90 3.73
C ILE A 254 12.14 16.19 4.15
N SER A 255 11.59 17.34 3.76
CA SER A 255 12.07 18.62 4.28
C SER A 255 11.96 18.62 5.79
N GLY A 256 13.07 18.85 6.48
CA GLY A 256 13.09 19.13 7.90
C GLY A 256 12.40 20.45 8.21
N GLY A 257 11.08 20.47 8.11
CA GLY A 257 10.25 21.58 8.52
C GLY A 257 10.26 21.67 10.04
N LYS A 258 10.50 22.87 10.55
CA LYS A 258 10.28 23.17 11.97
C LYS A 258 8.88 22.70 12.37
N PRO A 259 8.69 22.10 13.56
CA PRO A 259 7.36 21.87 14.09
C PRO A 259 6.68 23.25 14.25
N GLY A 260 5.68 23.54 13.43
CA GLY A 260 4.90 24.77 13.56
C GLY A 260 4.23 25.36 12.31
N GLU A 261 4.56 24.95 11.08
CA GLU A 261 3.91 25.53 9.87
C GLU A 261 3.23 24.47 9.01
N SER A 262 2.06 24.03 9.49
CA SER A 262 0.93 23.67 8.61
C SER A 262 -0.38 23.85 9.40
N SER A 263 -0.77 25.09 9.70
CA SER A 263 -2.17 25.38 10.00
C SER A 263 -2.95 25.35 8.68
N SER A 264 -3.14 24.15 8.11
CA SER A 264 -4.07 23.98 7.00
C SER A 264 -5.49 24.11 7.54
N ASP A 265 -6.28 24.96 6.90
CA ASP A 265 -7.71 25.09 7.19
C ASP A 265 -8.38 23.72 7.02
N LEU A 266 -8.96 23.18 8.09
CA LEU A 266 -9.66 21.90 8.09
C LEU A 266 -10.90 21.93 7.20
N SER A 267 -11.45 23.13 6.94
CA SER A 267 -12.53 23.27 5.97
C SER A 267 -12.04 22.96 4.55
N GLU A 268 -10.81 23.31 4.15
CA GLU A 268 -10.27 22.95 2.83
C GLU A 268 -10.00 21.44 2.69
N GLN A 269 -9.58 20.77 3.77
CA GLN A 269 -9.42 19.31 3.78
C GLN A 269 -10.77 18.56 3.71
N GLN A 270 -11.86 19.17 4.18
CA GLN A 270 -13.23 18.65 4.00
C GLN A 270 -13.89 19.11 2.69
N VAL A 271 -13.48 20.23 2.11
CA VAL A 271 -14.00 20.71 0.81
C VAL A 271 -13.56 19.80 -0.34
N ASP A 272 -12.50 18.99 -0.17
CA ASP A 272 -12.16 17.94 -1.13
C ASP A 272 -13.09 16.70 -1.04
N SER A 273 -13.66 16.39 0.14
CA SER A 273 -14.82 15.48 0.23
C SER A 273 -16.10 16.08 -0.38
N GLY A 274 -16.14 17.41 -0.57
CA GLY A 274 -17.22 18.12 -1.25
C GLY A 274 -17.19 18.04 -2.78
N ARG A 275 -16.20 17.37 -3.40
CA ARG A 275 -16.10 17.19 -4.86
C ARG A 275 -16.07 15.73 -5.30
N CYS A 276 -16.74 14.86 -4.57
CA CYS A 276 -16.99 13.52 -5.06
C CYS A 276 -17.73 13.58 -6.41
N LEU A 277 -17.30 12.79 -7.42
CA LEU A 277 -17.93 12.75 -8.75
C LEU A 277 -19.44 12.49 -8.65
N ILE A 278 -19.83 11.64 -7.70
CA ILE A 278 -21.22 11.30 -7.40
C ILE A 278 -21.54 11.81 -5.99
N ALA A 279 -22.39 12.83 -5.88
CA ALA A 279 -22.81 13.30 -4.57
C ALA A 279 -23.67 12.25 -3.84
N ALA A 280 -23.65 12.25 -2.50
CA ALA A 280 -24.42 11.32 -1.66
C ALA A 280 -25.91 11.27 -2.00
N ALA A 281 -26.52 12.43 -2.32
CA ALA A 281 -27.92 12.52 -2.73
C ALA A 281 -28.19 11.87 -4.10
N GLU A 282 -27.17 11.66 -4.94
CA GLU A 282 -27.28 11.01 -6.24
C GLU A 282 -26.94 9.52 -6.19
N ALA A 283 -26.08 9.11 -5.25
CA ALA A 283 -25.68 7.71 -5.07
C ALA A 283 -26.86 6.74 -4.96
N GLY A 284 -27.90 7.11 -4.22
CA GLY A 284 -29.11 6.30 -4.06
C GLY A 284 -29.87 6.02 -5.38
N ARG A 285 -29.64 6.80 -6.45
CA ARG A 285 -30.23 6.55 -7.77
C ARG A 285 -29.54 5.45 -8.56
N TRP A 286 -28.28 5.15 -8.22
CA TRP A 286 -27.43 4.20 -8.93
C TRP A 286 -27.38 2.83 -8.25
N LEU A 287 -27.63 2.81 -6.94
CA LEU A 287 -27.67 1.59 -6.15
C LEU A 287 -28.91 0.77 -6.49
N LYS A 288 -28.68 -0.49 -6.84
CA LYS A 288 -29.73 -1.48 -7.11
C LYS A 288 -29.46 -2.74 -6.31
N GLY A 289 -30.51 -3.24 -5.68
CA GLY A 289 -30.44 -4.41 -4.81
C GLY A 289 -30.91 -4.10 -3.39
N ASP A 290 -31.32 -5.15 -2.71
CA ASP A 290 -31.69 -5.14 -1.29
C ASP A 290 -31.23 -6.49 -0.72
N ALA A 291 -30.27 -6.43 0.20
CA ALA A 291 -29.70 -7.60 0.83
C ALA A 291 -29.64 -7.41 2.34
N PRO A 292 -29.88 -8.46 3.13
CA PRO A 292 -29.74 -8.36 4.57
C PRO A 292 -28.28 -8.06 4.96
N GLN A 293 -28.12 -7.34 6.06
CA GLN A 293 -26.83 -7.22 6.75
C GLN A 293 -26.37 -8.60 7.23
N PHE A 294 -25.07 -8.76 7.41
CA PHE A 294 -24.54 -9.97 8.02
C PHE A 294 -24.75 -9.98 9.54
N GLU A 295 -25.03 -11.16 10.07
CA GLU A 295 -25.34 -11.38 11.48
C GLU A 295 -24.22 -12.13 12.20
N ALA A 296 -24.10 -11.92 13.51
CA ALA A 296 -23.08 -12.58 14.33
C ALA A 296 -23.10 -14.11 14.17
N GLY A 297 -21.91 -14.72 14.06
CA GLY A 297 -21.76 -16.16 13.84
C GLY A 297 -21.98 -16.61 12.39
N GLN A 298 -22.26 -15.69 11.46
CA GLN A 298 -22.31 -16.03 10.06
C GLN A 298 -20.93 -16.35 9.48
N ARG A 299 -20.96 -17.35 8.62
CA ARG A 299 -19.83 -17.91 7.90
C ARG A 299 -20.16 -17.79 6.41
N VAL A 300 -19.78 -16.64 5.87
CA VAL A 300 -20.17 -16.16 4.55
C VAL A 300 -19.18 -16.68 3.50
N CYS A 301 -19.64 -17.53 2.60
CA CYS A 301 -18.82 -18.03 1.50
C CYS A 301 -18.98 -17.14 0.28
N PHE A 302 -17.88 -16.53 -0.18
CA PHE A 302 -17.81 -15.78 -1.44
C PHE A 302 -17.40 -16.73 -2.55
N LEU A 303 -18.40 -17.26 -3.26
CA LEU A 303 -18.24 -18.16 -4.40
C LEU A 303 -18.16 -17.35 -5.69
N GLY A 304 -17.04 -17.44 -6.40
CA GLY A 304 -16.88 -16.70 -7.66
C GLY A 304 -15.65 -17.02 -8.47
N ASP A 305 -15.31 -16.11 -9.37
CA ASP A 305 -14.18 -16.21 -10.30
C ASP A 305 -12.90 -15.52 -9.78
N SER A 306 -12.04 -15.03 -10.69
CA SER A 306 -10.79 -14.33 -10.38
C SER A 306 -10.99 -13.04 -9.57
N ILE A 307 -12.09 -12.30 -9.78
CA ILE A 307 -12.35 -11.05 -9.05
C ILE A 307 -12.61 -11.38 -7.56
N THR A 308 -13.28 -12.49 -7.30
CA THR A 308 -13.47 -13.01 -5.94
C THR A 308 -12.20 -13.64 -5.38
N HIS A 309 -11.45 -14.37 -6.21
CA HIS A 309 -10.22 -15.08 -5.82
C HIS A 309 -9.21 -14.14 -5.17
N TYR A 310 -8.91 -12.99 -5.78
CA TYR A 310 -7.86 -12.10 -5.27
C TYR A 310 -8.17 -11.47 -3.91
N GLY A 311 -9.45 -11.33 -3.57
CA GLY A 311 -9.89 -11.02 -2.22
C GLY A 311 -10.21 -9.56 -1.93
N HIS A 312 -9.91 -8.63 -2.84
CA HIS A 312 -9.87 -7.20 -2.53
C HIS A 312 -11.22 -6.63 -2.06
N TRP A 313 -12.28 -6.74 -2.87
CA TRP A 313 -13.56 -6.09 -2.59
C TRP A 313 -14.25 -6.62 -1.32
N TRP A 314 -14.32 -7.94 -1.14
CA TRP A 314 -14.98 -8.51 0.04
C TRP A 314 -14.14 -8.34 1.30
N THR A 315 -12.82 -8.12 1.18
CA THR A 315 -11.98 -7.69 2.31
C THR A 315 -12.39 -6.32 2.81
N TYR A 316 -12.70 -5.38 1.91
CA TYR A 316 -13.18 -4.05 2.30
C TYR A 316 -14.62 -4.07 2.85
N VAL A 317 -15.48 -4.96 2.35
CA VAL A 317 -16.77 -5.25 3.02
C VAL A 317 -16.52 -5.76 4.44
N TRP A 318 -15.57 -6.68 4.62
CA TRP A 318 -15.28 -7.25 5.94
C TRP A 318 -14.69 -6.23 6.91
N SER A 319 -13.78 -5.37 6.43
CA SER A 319 -13.19 -4.33 7.27
C SER A 319 -14.25 -3.39 7.84
N TYR A 320 -15.32 -3.10 7.09
CA TYR A 320 -16.49 -2.39 7.59
C TYR A 320 -17.18 -3.15 8.73
N TYR A 321 -17.49 -4.43 8.55
CA TYR A 321 -18.17 -5.19 9.60
C TYR A 321 -17.31 -5.34 10.86
N ILE A 322 -16.00 -5.57 10.71
CA ILE A 322 -15.08 -5.65 11.85
C ILE A 322 -14.98 -4.30 12.57
N SER A 323 -14.91 -3.19 11.83
CA SER A 323 -14.78 -1.86 12.44
C SER A 323 -16.08 -1.39 13.06
N ARG A 324 -17.24 -1.70 12.45
CA ARG A 324 -18.56 -1.21 12.84
C ARG A 324 -19.32 -2.13 13.80
N PHE A 325 -19.05 -3.42 13.75
CA PHE A 325 -19.70 -4.43 14.57
C PHE A 325 -18.65 -5.39 15.17
N PRO A 326 -17.70 -4.89 15.99
CA PRO A 326 -16.61 -5.72 16.51
C PRO A 326 -17.09 -6.89 17.38
N GLU A 327 -18.30 -6.80 17.95
CA GLU A 327 -18.95 -7.84 18.76
C GLU A 327 -19.76 -8.86 17.92
N CYS A 328 -19.81 -8.68 16.59
CA CYS A 328 -20.45 -9.60 15.65
C CYS A 328 -19.38 -10.42 14.91
N PRO A 329 -18.86 -11.51 15.49
CA PRO A 329 -17.82 -12.29 14.84
C PRO A 329 -18.36 -12.98 13.57
N LEU A 330 -17.89 -12.51 12.42
CA LEU A 330 -18.10 -13.10 11.10
C LEU A 330 -16.88 -13.91 10.65
N VAL A 331 -17.10 -14.88 9.79
CA VAL A 331 -16.03 -15.60 9.09
C VAL A 331 -16.30 -15.54 7.59
N PHE A 332 -15.55 -14.72 6.87
CA PHE A 332 -15.62 -14.74 5.40
C PHE A 332 -14.72 -15.82 4.85
N VAL A 333 -15.25 -16.60 3.91
CA VAL A 333 -14.56 -17.70 3.28
C VAL A 333 -14.44 -17.42 1.80
N ASN A 334 -13.20 -17.30 1.33
CA ASN A 334 -12.92 -17.16 -0.09
C ASN A 334 -13.11 -18.51 -0.79
N ALA A 335 -14.03 -18.57 -1.75
CA ALA A 335 -14.22 -19.68 -2.68
C ALA A 335 -14.17 -19.18 -4.13
N GLY A 336 -13.39 -18.13 -4.39
CA GLY A 336 -13.08 -17.64 -5.72
C GLY A 336 -11.94 -18.41 -6.38
N ILE A 337 -12.10 -18.82 -7.64
CA ILE A 337 -11.04 -19.47 -8.42
C ILE A 337 -10.86 -18.72 -9.73
N ALA A 338 -9.62 -18.41 -10.07
CA ALA A 338 -9.34 -17.61 -11.26
C ALA A 338 -9.66 -18.39 -12.54
N GLY A 339 -10.39 -17.75 -13.45
CA GLY A 339 -10.80 -18.34 -14.73
C GLY A 339 -12.12 -19.11 -14.69
N ASP A 340 -12.71 -19.34 -13.51
CA ASP A 340 -13.98 -20.06 -13.40
C ASP A 340 -15.13 -19.33 -14.09
N THR A 341 -16.01 -20.13 -14.69
CA THR A 341 -17.38 -19.78 -15.09
C THR A 341 -18.38 -20.20 -14.00
N ALA A 342 -19.63 -19.76 -14.10
CA ALA A 342 -20.71 -20.24 -13.23
C ALA A 342 -20.87 -21.78 -13.31
N GLY A 343 -20.64 -22.36 -14.48
CA GLY A 343 -20.67 -23.81 -14.69
C GLY A 343 -19.56 -24.54 -13.93
N ASP A 344 -18.38 -23.93 -13.80
CA ASP A 344 -17.28 -24.50 -13.00
C ASP A 344 -17.55 -24.35 -11.50
N GLY A 345 -18.09 -23.20 -11.09
CA GLY A 345 -18.62 -22.98 -9.74
C GLY A 345 -19.64 -24.04 -9.32
N LEU A 346 -20.59 -24.38 -10.21
CA LEU A 346 -21.55 -25.46 -10.03
C LEU A 346 -20.87 -26.83 -9.84
N LYS A 347 -19.92 -27.19 -10.70
CA LYS A 347 -19.21 -28.49 -10.60
C LYS A 347 -18.50 -28.65 -9.26
N ARG A 348 -17.89 -27.58 -8.73
CA ARG A 348 -17.14 -27.64 -7.47
C ARG A 348 -17.96 -27.34 -6.23
N TRP A 349 -19.23 -26.93 -6.37
CA TRP A 349 -20.09 -26.58 -5.25
C TRP A 349 -20.13 -27.64 -4.13
N PRO A 350 -20.23 -28.97 -4.42
CA PRO A 350 -20.20 -29.99 -3.36
C PRO A 350 -18.92 -29.96 -2.51
N ALA A 351 -17.76 -29.78 -3.15
CA ALA A 351 -16.47 -29.69 -2.45
C ALA A 351 -16.36 -28.38 -1.66
N VAL A 352 -16.85 -27.27 -2.22
CA VAL A 352 -16.93 -25.98 -1.51
C VAL A 352 -17.84 -26.09 -0.29
N LEU A 353 -19.02 -26.68 -0.41
CA LEU A 353 -19.95 -26.87 0.69
C LEU A 353 -19.32 -27.69 1.84
N GLN A 354 -18.57 -28.75 1.49
CA GLN A 354 -17.92 -29.60 2.48
C GLN A 354 -16.77 -28.89 3.20
N ALA A 355 -15.86 -28.25 2.45
CA ALA A 355 -14.68 -27.60 2.99
C ALA A 355 -15.03 -26.28 3.69
N ALA A 356 -15.87 -25.50 3.02
CA ALA A 356 -16.27 -24.17 3.39
C ALA A 356 -17.68 -24.11 3.96
N ARG A 357 -18.18 -25.16 4.65
CA ARG A 357 -19.39 -25.26 5.52
C ARG A 357 -20.19 -23.96 5.79
N PRO A 358 -20.79 -23.33 4.77
CA PRO A 358 -21.29 -21.97 4.90
C PRO A 358 -22.67 -21.99 5.54
N ASN A 359 -23.07 -20.88 6.14
CA ASN A 359 -24.48 -20.63 6.48
C ASN A 359 -25.08 -19.45 5.70
N LEU A 360 -24.27 -18.79 4.85
CA LEU A 360 -24.69 -17.83 3.84
C LEU A 360 -23.72 -17.90 2.65
N VAL A 361 -24.25 -17.78 1.43
CA VAL A 361 -23.43 -17.81 0.20
C VAL A 361 -23.63 -16.53 -0.60
N CYS A 362 -22.53 -15.84 -0.92
CA CYS A 362 -22.50 -14.78 -1.91
C CYS A 362 -21.99 -15.39 -3.23
N VAL A 363 -22.76 -15.30 -4.32
CA VAL A 363 -22.43 -15.91 -5.62
C VAL A 363 -22.17 -14.81 -6.65
N MET A 364 -20.95 -14.75 -7.20
CA MET A 364 -20.57 -13.77 -8.23
C MET A 364 -19.81 -14.43 -9.39
N PHE A 365 -20.47 -14.54 -10.54
CA PHE A 365 -19.93 -15.02 -11.81
C PHE A 365 -20.43 -14.18 -12.98
N GLY A 366 -19.87 -14.37 -14.17
CA GLY A 366 -20.27 -13.71 -15.40
C GLY A 366 -19.09 -13.23 -16.24
N MET A 367 -17.99 -12.79 -15.60
CA MET A 367 -16.84 -12.22 -16.30
C MET A 367 -16.21 -13.21 -17.29
N ASN A 368 -16.07 -14.48 -16.93
CA ASN A 368 -15.50 -15.51 -17.81
C ASN A 368 -16.56 -16.24 -18.64
N ASP A 369 -17.83 -16.15 -18.24
CA ASP A 369 -18.95 -16.78 -18.95
C ASP A 369 -19.28 -16.07 -20.27
N MET A 370 -19.05 -14.75 -20.32
CA MET A 370 -19.24 -13.95 -21.52
C MET A 370 -18.02 -14.06 -22.44
N ASP A 371 -18.18 -14.70 -23.60
CA ASP A 371 -17.16 -14.68 -24.64
C ASP A 371 -17.06 -13.25 -25.23
N ARG A 372 -16.16 -12.46 -24.65
CA ARG A 372 -15.91 -11.08 -25.08
C ARG A 372 -15.55 -11.01 -26.57
N SER A 373 -14.90 -12.02 -27.14
CA SER A 373 -14.50 -12.03 -28.55
C SER A 373 -15.71 -11.96 -29.50
N ALA A 374 -16.86 -12.49 -29.05
CA ALA A 374 -18.13 -12.44 -29.77
C ALA A 374 -18.71 -11.02 -29.89
N TYR A 375 -18.12 -10.02 -29.23
CA TYR A 375 -18.55 -8.61 -29.28
C TYR A 375 -17.61 -7.73 -30.11
N ARG A 376 -16.65 -8.30 -30.86
CA ARG A 376 -15.82 -7.51 -31.78
C ARG A 376 -16.62 -7.08 -33.02
N GLY A 377 -16.50 -5.81 -33.41
CA GLY A 377 -17.17 -5.26 -34.60
C GLY A 377 -18.70 -5.36 -34.52
N GLU A 378 -19.33 -5.88 -35.58
CA GLU A 378 -20.77 -6.14 -35.63
C GLU A 378 -21.22 -7.22 -34.63
N GLY A 379 -20.28 -8.03 -34.13
CA GLY A 379 -20.52 -9.12 -33.18
C GLY A 379 -20.88 -10.44 -33.85
N ALA A 380 -20.94 -11.51 -33.06
CA ALA A 380 -21.30 -12.86 -33.50
C ALA A 380 -22.54 -13.34 -32.71
N PRO A 381 -23.77 -12.98 -33.12
CA PRO A 381 -24.99 -13.22 -32.33
C PRO A 381 -25.16 -14.67 -31.86
N GLY A 382 -24.85 -15.65 -32.70
CA GLY A 382 -24.94 -17.08 -32.32
C GLY A 382 -23.99 -17.49 -31.19
N VAL A 383 -22.83 -16.85 -31.07
CA VAL A 383 -21.88 -17.10 -29.97
C VAL A 383 -22.30 -16.32 -28.71
N GLN A 384 -22.78 -15.08 -28.87
CA GLN A 384 -23.30 -14.26 -27.77
C GLN A 384 -24.47 -14.95 -27.06
N GLU A 385 -25.49 -15.39 -27.81
CA GLU A 385 -26.64 -16.10 -27.24
C GLU A 385 -26.24 -17.44 -26.61
N LYS A 386 -25.27 -18.14 -27.19
CA LYS A 386 -24.75 -19.38 -26.62
C LYS A 386 -24.12 -19.15 -25.24
N SER A 387 -23.25 -18.14 -25.10
CA SER A 387 -22.65 -17.77 -23.80
C SER A 387 -23.72 -17.41 -22.77
N LEU A 388 -24.71 -16.60 -23.16
CA LEU A 388 -25.79 -16.19 -22.26
C LEU A 388 -26.68 -17.35 -21.82
N HIS A 389 -27.06 -18.24 -22.74
CA HIS A 389 -27.84 -19.44 -22.40
C HIS A 389 -27.06 -20.39 -21.47
N GLN A 390 -25.77 -20.57 -21.71
CA GLN A 390 -24.91 -21.40 -20.85
C GLN A 390 -24.77 -20.79 -19.45
N TYR A 391 -24.59 -19.47 -19.37
CA TYR A 391 -24.56 -18.74 -18.11
C TYR A 391 -25.89 -18.87 -17.35
N GLU A 392 -27.03 -18.64 -18.02
CA GLU A 392 -28.36 -18.75 -17.42
C GLU A 392 -28.62 -20.15 -16.88
N ALA A 393 -28.34 -21.19 -17.66
CA ALA A 393 -28.52 -22.57 -17.22
C ALA A 393 -27.62 -22.93 -16.01
N SER A 394 -26.39 -22.43 -16.00
CA SER A 394 -25.42 -22.68 -14.93
C SER A 394 -25.80 -21.95 -13.64
N MET A 395 -26.14 -20.67 -13.72
CA MET A 395 -26.60 -19.87 -12.59
C MET A 395 -27.90 -20.42 -12.01
N ASP A 396 -28.85 -20.81 -12.86
CA ASP A 396 -30.11 -21.42 -12.43
C ASP A 396 -29.85 -22.71 -11.63
N SER A 397 -29.04 -23.62 -12.18
CA SER A 397 -28.70 -24.89 -11.53
C SER A 397 -27.89 -24.69 -10.25
N LEU A 398 -26.99 -23.70 -10.21
CA LEU A 398 -26.18 -23.40 -9.03
C LEU A 398 -27.05 -22.84 -7.89
N LEU A 399 -27.90 -21.87 -8.17
CA LEU A 399 -28.81 -21.30 -7.16
C LEU A 399 -29.84 -22.33 -6.69
N ALA A 400 -30.34 -23.18 -7.60
CA ALA A 400 -31.19 -24.33 -7.22
C ALA A 400 -30.48 -25.27 -6.25
N CYS A 401 -29.22 -25.64 -6.53
CA CYS A 401 -28.42 -26.49 -5.67
C CYS A 401 -28.23 -25.87 -4.27
N ILE A 402 -27.87 -24.58 -4.20
CA ILE A 402 -27.66 -23.88 -2.93
C ILE A 402 -28.96 -23.78 -2.14
N LYS A 403 -30.08 -23.44 -2.82
CA LYS A 403 -31.41 -23.40 -2.21
C LYS A 403 -31.84 -24.75 -1.68
N GLY A 404 -31.55 -25.84 -2.40
CA GLY A 404 -31.81 -27.21 -1.97
C GLY A 404 -31.07 -27.61 -0.69
N GLN A 405 -29.96 -26.94 -0.36
CA GLN A 405 -29.26 -27.09 0.93
C GLN A 405 -29.85 -26.21 2.05
N GLY A 406 -30.87 -25.39 1.75
CA GLY A 406 -31.50 -24.49 2.72
C GLY A 406 -30.66 -23.25 3.05
N LEU A 407 -29.66 -22.91 2.23
CA LEU A 407 -28.74 -21.80 2.51
C LEU A 407 -29.29 -20.46 1.99
N PRO A 408 -29.36 -19.40 2.84
CA PRO A 408 -29.53 -18.03 2.38
C PRO A 408 -28.47 -17.66 1.35
N THR A 409 -28.88 -16.95 0.30
CA THR A 409 -28.03 -16.63 -0.83
C THR A 409 -28.17 -15.16 -1.23
N ILE A 410 -27.03 -14.52 -1.49
CA ILE A 410 -26.94 -13.21 -2.12
C ILE A 410 -26.31 -13.42 -3.51
N ALA A 411 -27.09 -13.20 -4.57
CA ALA A 411 -26.61 -13.21 -5.93
C ALA A 411 -26.02 -11.84 -6.28
N VAL A 412 -24.76 -11.80 -6.70
CA VAL A 412 -24.02 -10.57 -6.99
C VAL A 412 -23.69 -10.54 -8.47
N THR A 413 -24.01 -9.45 -9.16
CA THR A 413 -23.60 -9.30 -10.56
C THR A 413 -22.09 -9.07 -10.65
N SER A 414 -21.44 -9.54 -11.70
CA SER A 414 -20.02 -9.22 -11.96
C SER A 414 -19.78 -7.71 -12.06
N SER A 415 -18.60 -7.23 -11.67
CA SER A 415 -18.11 -5.90 -12.06
C SER A 415 -18.00 -5.79 -13.60
N PRO A 416 -18.00 -4.57 -14.18
CA PRO A 416 -17.97 -4.40 -15.62
C PRO A 416 -16.61 -4.69 -16.24
N TYR A 417 -16.62 -4.95 -17.55
CA TYR A 417 -15.41 -5.00 -18.40
C TYR A 417 -15.16 -3.64 -19.05
N ASP A 418 -13.93 -3.14 -18.97
CA ASP A 418 -13.57 -1.82 -19.55
C ASP A 418 -13.07 -1.93 -21.00
N GLY A 419 -14.01 -2.09 -21.93
CA GLY A 419 -13.71 -2.11 -23.37
C GLY A 419 -13.30 -0.74 -23.96
N ARG A 420 -13.58 0.35 -23.25
CA ARG A 420 -13.51 1.72 -23.78
C ARG A 420 -12.25 2.48 -23.37
N MET A 421 -11.54 2.06 -22.31
CA MET A 421 -10.29 2.71 -21.89
C MET A 421 -9.29 2.83 -23.05
N ARG A 422 -8.69 4.02 -23.16
CA ARG A 422 -7.61 4.37 -24.08
C ARG A 422 -6.45 4.96 -23.28
N ALA A 423 -5.49 4.13 -22.89
CA ALA A 423 -4.34 4.52 -22.08
C ALA A 423 -3.01 4.14 -22.76
N PRO A 424 -1.95 4.96 -22.64
CA PRO A 424 -0.62 4.64 -23.18
C PRO A 424 -0.10 3.30 -22.65
N GLY A 425 0.44 2.47 -23.55
CA GLY A 425 0.97 1.15 -23.19
C GLY A 425 -0.08 0.10 -22.84
N VAL A 426 -1.38 0.35 -23.09
CA VAL A 426 -2.44 -0.67 -22.94
C VAL A 426 -3.05 -0.98 -24.30
N SER A 427 -3.16 -2.26 -24.63
CA SER A 427 -3.79 -2.71 -25.88
C SER A 427 -5.27 -2.36 -25.91
N ASN A 428 -5.80 -2.07 -27.10
CA ASN A 428 -7.22 -1.74 -27.29
C ASN A 428 -8.11 -2.91 -26.84
N GLY A 429 -9.11 -2.58 -26.02
CA GLY A 429 -10.12 -3.51 -25.55
C GLY A 429 -11.16 -3.83 -26.63
N ILE A 430 -12.05 -4.76 -26.31
CA ILE A 430 -13.24 -5.03 -27.13
C ILE A 430 -14.32 -4.05 -26.68
N GLU A 431 -14.54 -2.97 -27.43
CA GLU A 431 -15.39 -1.85 -26.98
C GLU A 431 -16.77 -2.27 -26.47
N ARG A 432 -17.40 -3.22 -27.16
CA ARG A 432 -18.71 -3.78 -26.85
C ARG A 432 -18.67 -4.97 -25.88
N GLY A 433 -17.49 -5.33 -25.36
CA GLY A 433 -17.29 -6.51 -24.51
C GLY A 433 -18.06 -6.47 -23.19
N ASN A 434 -18.51 -5.29 -22.75
CA ASN A 434 -19.35 -5.15 -21.56
C ASN A 434 -20.84 -5.43 -21.82
N GLU A 435 -21.29 -5.48 -23.08
CA GLU A 435 -22.71 -5.71 -23.43
C GLU A 435 -23.22 -7.07 -22.94
N GLY A 436 -22.37 -8.10 -22.99
CA GLY A 436 -22.72 -9.42 -22.45
C GLY A 436 -22.98 -9.39 -20.95
N LEU A 437 -22.13 -8.70 -20.19
CA LEU A 437 -22.29 -8.54 -18.74
C LEU A 437 -23.52 -7.70 -18.39
N ALA A 438 -23.82 -6.67 -19.18
CA ALA A 438 -25.04 -5.89 -19.02
C ALA A 438 -26.30 -6.76 -19.19
N ARG A 439 -26.29 -7.68 -20.18
CA ARG A 439 -27.39 -8.65 -20.37
C ARG A 439 -27.43 -9.72 -19.26
N ALA A 440 -26.28 -10.06 -18.68
CA ALA A 440 -26.16 -11.01 -17.57
C ALA A 440 -26.82 -10.50 -16.28
N VAL A 441 -26.92 -9.18 -16.06
CA VAL A 441 -27.62 -8.58 -14.90
C VAL A 441 -29.04 -9.14 -14.78
N THR A 442 -29.83 -9.09 -15.86
CA THR A 442 -31.21 -9.61 -15.83
C THR A 442 -31.28 -11.12 -15.65
N ILE A 443 -30.25 -11.86 -16.08
CA ILE A 443 -30.17 -13.31 -15.83
C ILE A 443 -30.00 -13.58 -14.33
N VAL A 444 -29.11 -12.84 -13.67
CA VAL A 444 -28.89 -12.93 -12.21
C VAL A 444 -30.16 -12.57 -11.46
N GLU A 445 -30.81 -11.46 -11.81
CA GLU A 445 -32.07 -11.02 -11.19
C GLU A 445 -33.16 -12.08 -11.29
N ARG A 446 -33.41 -12.62 -12.50
CA ARG A 446 -34.43 -13.66 -12.71
C ARG A 446 -34.11 -14.96 -11.97
N ALA A 447 -32.84 -15.37 -11.94
CA ALA A 447 -32.44 -16.58 -11.23
C ALA A 447 -32.58 -16.39 -9.71
N ALA A 448 -32.20 -15.23 -9.19
CA ALA A 448 -32.35 -14.91 -7.77
C ALA A 448 -33.82 -14.90 -7.33
N ASP A 449 -34.71 -14.28 -8.10
CA ASP A 449 -36.16 -14.26 -7.86
C ASP A 449 -36.74 -15.69 -7.79
N ARG A 450 -36.37 -16.56 -8.75
CA ARG A 450 -36.83 -17.96 -8.78
C ARG A 450 -36.49 -18.76 -7.51
N TYR A 451 -35.35 -18.48 -6.89
CA TYR A 451 -34.85 -19.24 -5.74
C TYR A 451 -34.95 -18.48 -4.40
N GLY A 452 -35.49 -17.27 -4.41
CA GLY A 452 -35.62 -16.40 -3.24
C GLY A 452 -34.26 -15.98 -2.68
N ALA A 453 -33.31 -15.63 -3.55
CA ALA A 453 -32.04 -15.03 -3.20
C ALA A 453 -32.14 -13.50 -3.26
N SER A 454 -31.42 -12.80 -2.38
CA SER A 454 -31.22 -11.35 -2.51
C SER A 454 -30.31 -11.04 -3.70
N VAL A 455 -30.41 -9.82 -4.24
CA VAL A 455 -29.56 -9.37 -5.36
C VAL A 455 -28.78 -8.14 -4.94
N ILE A 456 -27.49 -8.10 -5.28
CA ILE A 456 -26.66 -6.90 -5.26
C ILE A 456 -26.10 -6.68 -6.66
N ASP A 457 -26.43 -5.54 -7.27
CA ASP A 457 -25.93 -5.16 -8.59
C ASP A 457 -24.66 -4.29 -8.47
N LEU A 458 -23.52 -4.87 -8.83
CA LEU A 458 -22.25 -4.15 -8.98
C LEU A 458 -22.04 -3.65 -10.42
N HIS A 459 -22.70 -4.24 -11.41
CA HIS A 459 -22.42 -3.97 -12.83
C HIS A 459 -22.93 -2.60 -13.24
N THR A 460 -24.22 -2.33 -13.00
CA THR A 460 -24.89 -1.10 -13.43
C THR A 460 -24.25 0.14 -12.81
N PRO A 461 -24.10 0.27 -11.46
CA PRO A 461 -23.52 1.46 -10.86
C PRO A 461 -22.06 1.68 -11.29
N MET A 462 -21.25 0.63 -11.33
CA MET A 462 -19.84 0.77 -11.73
C MET A 462 -19.70 1.13 -13.22
N THR A 463 -20.58 0.64 -14.09
CA THR A 463 -20.60 1.05 -15.51
C THR A 463 -20.90 2.54 -15.63
N ALA A 464 -21.88 3.05 -14.88
CA ALA A 464 -22.20 4.47 -14.88
C ALA A 464 -21.05 5.35 -14.36
N ILE A 465 -20.38 4.93 -13.28
CA ILE A 465 -19.20 5.59 -12.73
C ILE A 465 -18.07 5.62 -13.79
N GLN A 466 -17.77 4.47 -14.39
CA GLN A 466 -16.72 4.34 -15.39
C GLN A 466 -16.99 5.24 -16.60
N ASP A 467 -18.24 5.32 -17.05
CA ASP A 467 -18.67 6.18 -18.17
C ASP A 467 -18.52 7.67 -17.83
N ALA A 468 -18.89 8.06 -16.61
CA ALA A 468 -18.75 9.44 -16.15
C ALA A 468 -17.27 9.87 -16.05
N LEU A 469 -16.39 8.97 -15.60
CA LEU A 469 -14.94 9.20 -15.57
C LEU A 469 -14.35 9.30 -16.98
N GLN A 470 -14.68 8.36 -17.87
CA GLN A 470 -14.12 8.30 -19.22
C GLN A 470 -14.61 9.40 -20.16
N LYS A 471 -15.78 10.01 -19.87
CA LYS A 471 -16.20 11.26 -20.55
C LYS A 471 -15.21 12.41 -20.34
N LYS A 472 -14.50 12.43 -19.21
CA LYS A 472 -13.50 13.46 -18.87
C LYS A 472 -12.10 13.04 -19.27
N ASP A 473 -11.74 11.78 -19.00
CA ASP A 473 -10.43 11.22 -19.30
C ASP A 473 -10.56 9.79 -19.85
N PRO A 474 -10.40 9.58 -21.18
CA PRO A 474 -10.49 8.25 -21.80
C PRO A 474 -9.48 7.22 -21.26
N ALA A 475 -8.39 7.65 -20.62
CA ALA A 475 -7.41 6.74 -20.02
C ALA A 475 -7.82 6.26 -18.61
N ARG A 476 -8.78 6.95 -17.98
CA ARG A 476 -9.20 6.66 -16.61
C ARG A 476 -9.99 5.34 -16.53
N THR A 477 -9.62 4.49 -15.58
CA THR A 477 -10.34 3.26 -15.29
C THR A 477 -10.43 3.00 -13.79
N ILE A 478 -11.59 2.53 -13.31
CA ILE A 478 -11.77 1.96 -11.97
C ILE A 478 -11.68 0.42 -11.99
N ILE A 479 -11.52 -0.18 -13.17
CA ILE A 479 -11.43 -1.64 -13.33
C ILE A 479 -9.99 -2.11 -13.40
N GLY A 480 -9.04 -1.27 -13.82
CA GLY A 480 -7.63 -1.66 -13.92
C GLY A 480 -7.18 -1.90 -15.35
N ARG A 481 -5.86 -1.93 -15.56
CA ARG A 481 -5.27 -1.86 -16.92
C ARG A 481 -5.53 -3.11 -17.76
N ASP A 482 -5.86 -4.23 -17.14
CA ASP A 482 -6.26 -5.46 -17.83
C ASP A 482 -7.73 -5.48 -18.24
N ARG A 483 -8.48 -4.42 -17.89
CA ARG A 483 -9.90 -4.18 -18.21
C ARG A 483 -10.87 -5.13 -17.51
N VAL A 484 -10.39 -5.96 -16.58
CA VAL A 484 -11.15 -7.05 -15.96
C VAL A 484 -11.13 -6.99 -14.43
N HIS A 485 -9.98 -6.72 -13.79
CA HIS A 485 -9.82 -6.93 -12.35
C HIS A 485 -9.67 -5.62 -11.56
N PRO A 486 -10.74 -5.13 -10.91
CA PRO A 486 -10.70 -3.91 -10.11
C PRO A 486 -9.53 -3.90 -9.11
N GLU A 487 -8.66 -2.91 -9.25
CA GLU A 487 -7.59 -2.65 -8.30
C GLU A 487 -8.16 -2.04 -7.00
N SER A 488 -7.31 -1.49 -6.15
CA SER A 488 -7.66 -1.02 -4.80
C SER A 488 -8.86 -0.04 -4.79
N GLU A 489 -8.82 0.99 -5.64
CA GLU A 489 -9.92 1.96 -5.77
C GLU A 489 -11.24 1.31 -6.22
N GLY A 490 -11.21 0.56 -7.33
CA GLY A 490 -12.40 -0.09 -7.86
C GLY A 490 -13.00 -1.11 -6.91
N SER A 491 -12.15 -1.83 -6.18
CA SER A 491 -12.58 -2.75 -5.14
C SER A 491 -13.24 -2.05 -3.95
N TRP A 492 -12.83 -0.84 -3.58
CA TRP A 492 -13.55 -0.01 -2.60
C TRP A 492 -14.91 0.46 -3.12
N ILE A 493 -15.00 0.83 -4.41
CA ILE A 493 -16.29 1.16 -5.05
C ILE A 493 -17.23 -0.06 -5.07
N MET A 494 -16.71 -1.26 -5.34
CA MET A 494 -17.47 -2.51 -5.22
C MET A 494 -17.99 -2.72 -3.79
N ALA A 495 -17.11 -2.57 -2.80
CA ALA A 495 -17.47 -2.73 -1.39
C ALA A 495 -18.51 -1.69 -0.95
N TRP A 496 -18.36 -0.44 -1.40
CA TRP A 496 -19.32 0.63 -1.17
C TRP A 496 -20.71 0.29 -1.74
N ASN A 497 -20.79 -0.15 -3.00
CA ASN A 497 -22.07 -0.58 -3.60
C ASN A 497 -22.69 -1.74 -2.82
N PHE A 498 -21.88 -2.72 -2.42
CA PHE A 498 -22.33 -3.87 -1.64
C PHE A 498 -22.91 -3.47 -0.29
N LEU A 499 -22.18 -2.65 0.47
CA LEU A 499 -22.57 -2.18 1.79
C LEU A 499 -23.80 -1.26 1.73
N ALA A 500 -23.89 -0.42 0.70
CA ALA A 500 -25.04 0.45 0.52
C ALA A 500 -26.32 -0.33 0.18
N ALA A 501 -26.22 -1.42 -0.60
CA ALA A 501 -27.32 -2.35 -0.84
C ALA A 501 -27.74 -3.16 0.42
N GLN A 502 -26.87 -3.20 1.44
CA GLN A 502 -27.18 -3.77 2.75
C GLN A 502 -27.74 -2.73 3.74
N HIS A 503 -27.87 -1.46 3.33
CA HIS A 503 -28.36 -0.37 4.16
C HIS A 503 -27.60 -0.26 5.50
N VAL A 504 -26.28 -0.45 5.47
CA VAL A 504 -25.45 -0.38 6.66
C VAL A 504 -25.32 1.07 7.19
N PRO A 505 -25.16 1.29 8.51
CA PRO A 505 -25.09 2.64 9.08
C PRO A 505 -23.81 3.40 8.71
N ALA A 506 -23.89 4.72 8.57
CA ALA A 506 -22.72 5.56 8.29
C ALA A 506 -21.94 5.92 9.57
N GLU A 507 -22.66 6.02 10.70
CA GLU A 507 -22.25 6.66 11.94
C GLU A 507 -21.24 5.82 12.74
N VAL A 508 -20.01 6.31 12.85
CA VAL A 508 -18.95 5.76 13.71
C VAL A 508 -19.24 6.20 15.14
N ALA A 509 -19.24 7.51 15.36
CA ALA A 509 -19.67 8.14 16.60
C ALA A 509 -20.07 9.59 16.32
N ALA A 510 -20.93 10.14 17.17
CA ALA A 510 -21.24 11.57 17.11
C ALA A 510 -21.55 12.13 18.48
N PHE A 511 -21.30 13.43 18.67
CA PHE A 511 -21.86 14.16 19.80
C PHE A 511 -22.12 15.63 19.47
N VAL A 512 -23.02 16.23 20.25
CA VAL A 512 -23.34 17.66 20.18
C VAL A 512 -23.04 18.33 21.53
N LEU A 513 -22.04 19.20 21.55
CA LEU A 513 -21.70 20.05 22.69
C LEU A 513 -22.44 21.39 22.58
N ASP A 514 -23.14 21.79 23.63
CA ASP A 514 -23.57 23.18 23.79
C ASP A 514 -22.52 23.95 24.60
N TYR A 515 -21.80 24.84 23.93
CA TYR A 515 -20.73 25.63 24.53
C TYR A 515 -21.22 26.48 25.72
N LYS A 516 -22.38 27.13 25.59
CA LYS A 516 -22.94 27.99 26.66
C LYS A 516 -23.39 27.20 27.87
N ALA A 517 -23.94 26.00 27.65
CA ALA A 517 -24.36 25.12 28.73
C ALA A 517 -23.20 24.32 29.33
N GLY A 518 -22.06 24.22 28.64
CA GLY A 518 -20.90 23.41 29.03
C GLY A 518 -21.20 21.91 29.09
N LYS A 519 -22.12 21.42 28.25
CA LYS A 519 -22.64 20.04 28.33
C LYS A 519 -22.88 19.43 26.95
N ILE A 520 -22.62 18.12 26.85
CA ILE A 520 -23.08 17.32 25.71
C ILE A 520 -24.58 17.04 25.85
N LYS A 521 -25.32 17.28 24.77
CA LYS A 521 -26.78 17.07 24.71
C LYS A 521 -27.17 15.75 24.04
N GLU A 522 -26.40 15.36 23.03
CA GLU A 522 -26.69 14.21 22.18
C GLU A 522 -25.42 13.42 21.94
N THR A 523 -25.55 12.09 21.91
CA THR A 523 -24.45 11.15 21.64
C THR A 523 -24.96 10.00 20.78
N VAL A 524 -24.13 9.54 19.86
CA VAL A 524 -24.36 8.34 19.04
C VAL A 524 -23.09 7.48 19.10
N ASN A 525 -23.23 6.19 19.40
CA ASN A 525 -22.15 5.20 19.43
C ASN A 525 -20.91 5.66 20.23
N CYS A 526 -21.13 6.38 21.34
CA CYS A 526 -20.05 6.80 22.23
C CYS A 526 -20.53 6.93 23.67
N GLN A 527 -19.62 6.68 24.61
CA GLN A 527 -19.89 6.81 26.04
C GLN A 527 -19.68 8.26 26.52
N SER A 528 -20.47 8.65 27.52
CA SER A 528 -20.53 10.02 28.08
C SER A 528 -19.14 10.59 28.39
N SER A 529 -18.88 11.78 27.85
CA SER A 529 -17.59 12.46 27.87
C SER A 529 -17.33 13.25 29.16
N ALA A 530 -16.06 13.40 29.54
CA ALA A 530 -15.65 14.52 30.36
C ALA A 530 -15.56 15.77 29.48
N VAL A 531 -16.31 16.83 29.82
CA VAL A 531 -16.22 18.13 29.14
C VAL A 531 -15.77 19.18 30.14
N LYS A 532 -14.75 19.94 29.75
CA LYS A 532 -14.36 21.17 30.43
C LYS A 532 -14.46 22.31 29.42
N VAL A 533 -15.22 23.33 29.77
CA VAL A 533 -15.28 24.60 29.04
C VAL A 533 -14.75 25.68 29.96
N ASP A 534 -13.71 26.39 29.55
CA ASP A 534 -13.19 27.54 30.26
C ASP A 534 -12.80 28.67 29.29
N HIS A 535 -12.12 29.70 29.78
CA HIS A 535 -11.68 30.84 28.97
C HIS A 535 -10.60 30.49 27.92
N ASP A 536 -9.86 29.39 28.13
CA ASP A 536 -8.74 28.97 27.29
C ASP A 536 -9.18 28.01 26.18
N GLY A 537 -10.39 27.47 26.28
CA GLY A 537 -11.00 26.64 25.24
C GLY A 537 -11.95 25.56 25.77
N ILE A 538 -12.15 24.55 24.94
CA ILE A 538 -12.96 23.36 25.20
C ILE A 538 -12.02 22.17 25.25
N ILE A 539 -12.13 21.35 26.28
CA ILE A 539 -11.50 20.03 26.35
C ILE A 539 -12.60 18.98 26.45
N ILE A 540 -12.58 18.03 25.53
CA ILE A 540 -13.54 16.93 25.45
C ILE A 540 -12.75 15.63 25.44
N SER A 541 -13.12 14.69 26.31
CA SER A 541 -12.69 13.30 26.18
C SER A 541 -13.92 12.42 26.01
N TYR A 542 -14.00 11.69 24.91
CA TYR A 542 -15.06 10.71 24.66
C TYR A 542 -14.47 9.37 24.21
N LYS A 543 -15.23 8.30 24.32
CA LYS A 543 -14.84 6.99 23.82
C LYS A 543 -15.89 6.48 22.83
N PRO A 544 -15.55 6.30 21.54
CA PRO A 544 -16.45 5.66 20.59
C PRO A 544 -16.61 4.17 20.91
N GLU A 545 -17.75 3.59 20.53
CA GLU A 545 -18.06 2.17 20.71
C GLU A 545 -17.54 1.31 19.55
N VAL A 546 -17.29 1.94 18.41
CA VAL A 546 -16.88 1.30 17.15
C VAL A 546 -15.71 2.07 16.52
N LEU A 547 -15.01 1.45 15.58
CA LEU A 547 -13.87 2.06 14.88
C LEU A 547 -14.30 2.74 13.57
N PRO A 548 -13.61 3.82 13.15
CA PRO A 548 -13.72 4.31 11.78
C PRO A 548 -13.22 3.26 10.79
N LEU A 549 -13.62 3.40 9.52
CA LEU A 549 -13.01 2.64 8.44
C LEU A 549 -11.54 3.03 8.26
N PRO A 550 -10.68 2.06 7.92
CA PRO A 550 -9.27 2.30 7.69
C PRO A 550 -9.05 3.10 6.39
N VAL A 551 -8.33 4.22 6.48
CA VAL A 551 -8.08 5.09 5.33
C VAL A 551 -6.69 4.84 4.73
N PHE A 552 -6.70 4.23 3.54
CA PHE A 552 -5.51 4.01 2.69
C PHE A 552 -5.68 4.66 1.31
N ASP A 553 -4.67 4.61 0.46
CA ASP A 553 -4.68 5.28 -0.85
C ASP A 553 -5.87 4.87 -1.73
N GLY A 554 -6.22 3.58 -1.74
CA GLY A 554 -7.40 3.09 -2.48
C GLY A 554 -8.73 3.62 -1.93
N TYR A 555 -8.85 3.78 -0.62
CA TYR A 555 -10.01 4.42 0.01
C TYR A 555 -10.08 5.88 -0.44
N ARG A 556 -8.98 6.62 -0.34
CA ARG A 556 -8.94 8.05 -0.69
C ARG A 556 -9.27 8.26 -2.16
N ALA A 557 -8.71 7.44 -3.04
CA ALA A 557 -9.02 7.45 -4.46
C ALA A 557 -10.53 7.19 -4.69
N ALA A 558 -11.08 6.14 -4.07
CA ALA A 558 -12.50 5.82 -4.19
C ALA A 558 -13.40 6.95 -3.66
N ASP A 559 -13.02 7.63 -2.58
CA ASP A 559 -13.79 8.73 -1.98
C ASP A 559 -13.90 9.96 -2.91
N THR A 560 -12.95 10.13 -3.84
CA THR A 560 -13.06 11.15 -4.90
C THR A 560 -14.12 10.80 -5.95
N VAL A 561 -14.55 9.54 -6.02
CA VAL A 561 -15.45 9.01 -7.06
C VAL A 561 -16.84 8.70 -6.51
N VAL A 562 -16.92 8.05 -5.34
CA VAL A 562 -18.16 7.75 -4.60
C VAL A 562 -18.07 8.30 -3.18
N PRO A 563 -19.19 8.69 -2.54
CA PRO A 563 -19.19 9.43 -1.27
C PRO A 563 -18.98 8.48 -0.09
N LEU A 564 -17.84 7.80 -0.07
CA LEU A 564 -17.55 6.67 0.80
C LEU A 564 -17.45 7.13 2.27
N THR A 565 -16.74 8.22 2.53
CA THR A 565 -16.63 8.81 3.88
C THR A 565 -18.00 9.24 4.41
N ASP A 566 -18.78 9.93 3.59
CA ASP A 566 -20.09 10.45 3.99
C ASP A 566 -21.14 9.36 4.19
N THR A 567 -21.02 8.23 3.50
CA THR A 567 -22.03 7.16 3.56
C THR A 567 -21.64 5.99 4.46
N LEU A 568 -20.36 5.84 4.84
CA LEU A 568 -19.88 4.70 5.62
C LEU A 568 -18.96 5.05 6.80
N ASN A 569 -18.46 6.29 6.92
CA ASN A 569 -17.37 6.61 7.85
C ASN A 569 -17.52 7.98 8.54
N ARG A 570 -18.65 8.20 9.23
CA ARG A 570 -18.95 9.48 9.90
C ARG A 570 -18.61 9.47 11.39
N GLU A 571 -17.54 10.14 11.79
CA GLU A 571 -17.22 10.43 13.20
C GLU A 571 -17.33 11.93 13.46
N VAL A 572 -18.51 12.40 13.88
CA VAL A 572 -18.87 13.83 13.82
C VAL A 572 -18.81 14.50 15.18
N ILE A 573 -18.08 15.61 15.25
CA ILE A 573 -18.05 16.49 16.42
C ILE A 573 -18.77 17.79 16.10
N GLN A 574 -19.78 18.15 16.91
CA GLN A 574 -20.54 19.38 16.72
C GLN A 574 -20.50 20.24 17.99
N VAL A 575 -20.28 21.54 17.81
CA VAL A 575 -20.28 22.53 18.88
C VAL A 575 -21.27 23.64 18.57
N GLN A 576 -22.37 23.69 19.32
CA GLN A 576 -23.38 24.72 19.23
C GLN A 576 -23.07 25.89 20.17
N ASN A 577 -23.58 27.07 19.81
CA ASN A 577 -23.43 28.31 20.59
C ASN A 577 -21.98 28.71 20.87
N LEU A 578 -21.04 28.22 20.07
CA LEU A 578 -19.65 28.66 20.09
C LEU A 578 -19.58 30.14 19.64
N PRO A 579 -18.77 31.00 20.30
CA PRO A 579 -18.57 32.37 19.83
C PRO A 579 -18.07 32.39 18.38
N VAL A 580 -18.39 33.47 17.66
CA VAL A 580 -17.91 33.64 16.28
C VAL A 580 -16.40 33.76 16.28
N GLY A 581 -15.71 32.97 15.45
CA GLY A 581 -14.25 32.99 15.39
C GLY A 581 -13.64 31.76 14.73
N ASN A 582 -12.31 31.74 14.69
CA ASN A 582 -11.52 30.59 14.27
C ASN A 582 -10.96 29.86 15.49
N TYR A 583 -10.86 28.56 15.35
CA TYR A 583 -10.49 27.65 16.42
C TYR A 583 -9.44 26.66 15.93
N ARG A 584 -8.38 26.52 16.72
CA ARG A 584 -7.41 25.44 16.56
C ARG A 584 -7.97 24.16 17.15
N LEU A 585 -7.88 23.07 16.40
CA LEU A 585 -8.27 21.74 16.82
C LEU A 585 -7.03 20.90 17.10
N ILE A 586 -6.99 20.30 18.29
CA ILE A 586 -5.94 19.39 18.71
C ILE A 586 -6.58 18.05 19.05
N LEU A 587 -6.11 16.98 18.42
CA LEU A 587 -6.54 15.61 18.69
C LEU A 587 -5.40 14.85 19.38
N ASN A 588 -5.66 14.34 20.58
CA ASN A 588 -4.71 13.58 21.38
C ASN A 588 -3.32 14.25 21.47
N GLY A 589 -3.31 15.56 21.75
CA GLY A 589 -2.09 16.36 21.90
C GLY A 589 -1.42 16.79 20.59
N LYS A 590 -1.98 16.47 19.42
CA LYS A 590 -1.46 16.91 18.12
C LYS A 590 -2.44 17.87 17.45
N GLU A 591 -1.98 19.09 17.15
CA GLU A 591 -2.73 20.04 16.35
C GLU A 591 -3.00 19.45 14.95
N VAL A 592 -4.27 19.46 14.54
CA VAL A 592 -4.71 18.91 13.24
C VAL A 592 -5.05 20.00 12.24
N GLY A 593 -5.34 21.22 12.70
CA GLY A 593 -5.59 22.38 11.87
C GLY A 593 -6.55 23.37 12.53
N THR A 594 -6.99 24.36 11.76
CA THR A 594 -7.94 25.39 12.19
C THR A 594 -9.31 25.20 11.54
N CYS A 595 -10.39 25.61 12.21
CA CYS A 595 -11.75 25.60 11.69
C CYS A 595 -12.57 26.75 12.25
N SER A 596 -13.60 27.20 11.53
CA SER A 596 -14.48 28.27 12.01
C SER A 596 -15.56 27.75 12.95
N ASP A 597 -16.16 28.67 13.72
CA ASP A 597 -17.37 28.39 14.52
C ASP A 597 -18.50 27.75 13.69
N LYS A 598 -18.63 28.14 12.41
CA LYS A 598 -19.64 27.60 11.50
C LYS A 598 -19.40 26.13 11.17
N VAL A 599 -18.16 25.75 10.90
CA VAL A 599 -17.79 24.34 10.61
C VAL A 599 -18.07 23.47 11.83
N LEU A 600 -17.70 23.94 13.03
CA LEU A 600 -18.02 23.22 14.26
C LEU A 600 -19.51 23.21 14.56
N HIS A 601 -20.25 24.27 14.20
CA HIS A 601 -21.69 24.31 14.31
C HIS A 601 -22.40 23.34 13.35
N GLU A 602 -21.90 23.17 12.13
CA GLU A 602 -22.44 22.21 11.15
C GLU A 602 -22.07 20.76 11.50
N GLY A 603 -20.87 20.56 12.06
CA GLY A 603 -20.35 19.27 12.48
C GLY A 603 -19.13 18.86 11.67
N LEU A 604 -17.99 18.69 12.33
CA LEU A 604 -16.73 18.29 11.71
C LEU A 604 -16.56 16.76 11.79
N ASN A 605 -16.29 16.12 10.64
CA ASN A 605 -15.99 14.68 10.60
C ASN A 605 -14.49 14.45 10.81
N ILE A 606 -14.13 13.71 11.86
CA ILE A 606 -12.74 13.43 12.25
C ILE A 606 -12.29 11.99 11.95
N SER A 607 -13.13 11.17 11.30
CA SER A 607 -12.87 9.75 11.08
C SER A 607 -11.64 9.48 10.20
N THR A 608 -11.33 10.39 9.28
CA THR A 608 -10.22 10.26 8.31
C THR A 608 -8.93 10.92 8.77
N LEU A 609 -8.96 11.65 9.90
CA LEU A 609 -7.81 12.40 10.39
C LEU A 609 -6.74 11.46 10.95
N PRO A 610 -5.48 11.52 10.47
CA PRO A 610 -4.42 10.62 10.92
C PRO A 610 -4.09 10.73 12.42
N SER A 611 -4.37 11.87 13.05
CA SER A 611 -4.18 12.09 14.49
C SER A 611 -5.27 11.46 15.35
N ASN A 612 -6.37 10.99 14.75
CA ASN A 612 -7.38 10.21 15.45
C ASN A 612 -6.76 8.85 15.86
N PRO A 613 -6.65 8.53 17.16
CA PRO A 613 -6.03 7.28 17.60
C PRO A 613 -6.76 6.04 17.07
N ASN A 614 -8.08 6.13 16.87
CA ASN A 614 -8.88 5.03 16.34
C ASN A 614 -8.64 4.78 14.85
N GLN A 615 -8.19 5.78 14.08
CA GLN A 615 -7.77 5.59 12.69
C GLN A 615 -6.46 4.78 12.60
N LYS A 616 -5.54 4.99 13.54
CA LYS A 616 -4.33 4.15 13.66
C LYS A 616 -4.68 2.70 13.98
N ILE A 617 -5.63 2.48 14.89
CA ILE A 617 -6.10 1.13 15.25
C ILE A 617 -6.80 0.47 14.06
N ALA A 618 -7.70 1.19 13.37
CA ALA A 618 -8.37 0.67 12.17
C ALA A 618 -7.37 0.26 11.10
N SER A 619 -6.33 1.06 10.87
CA SER A 619 -5.26 0.77 9.92
C SER A 619 -4.46 -0.48 10.30
N GLU A 620 -4.16 -0.69 11.57
CA GLU A 620 -3.46 -1.89 12.04
C GLU A 620 -4.35 -3.14 11.92
N MET A 621 -5.63 -3.03 12.29
CA MET A 621 -6.65 -4.07 12.10
C MET A 621 -6.74 -4.49 10.63
N MET A 622 -6.72 -3.53 9.70
CA MET A 622 -6.74 -3.82 8.27
C MET A 622 -5.47 -4.53 7.78
N LYS A 623 -4.29 -4.20 8.32
CA LYS A 623 -3.05 -4.93 7.97
C LYS A 623 -3.16 -6.40 8.37
N LEU A 624 -3.62 -6.68 9.59
CA LEU A 624 -3.86 -8.05 10.07
C LEU A 624 -4.90 -8.77 9.19
N LEU A 625 -5.96 -8.05 8.77
CA LEU A 625 -6.98 -8.60 7.88
C LEU A 625 -6.41 -8.93 6.51
N MET A 626 -5.56 -8.08 5.94
CA MET A 626 -4.86 -8.37 4.68
C MET A 626 -3.92 -9.58 4.79
N GLU A 627 -3.26 -9.78 5.93
CA GLU A 627 -2.47 -10.99 6.19
C GLU A 627 -3.37 -12.24 6.26
N TYR A 628 -4.52 -12.17 6.93
CA TYR A 628 -5.51 -13.25 6.93
C TYR A 628 -5.98 -13.60 5.51
N VAL A 629 -6.30 -12.58 4.71
CA VAL A 629 -6.76 -12.74 3.33
C VAL A 629 -5.67 -13.38 2.45
N ALA A 630 -4.40 -13.04 2.67
CA ALA A 630 -3.29 -13.68 1.97
C ALA A 630 -3.18 -15.18 2.30
N LEU A 631 -3.47 -15.60 3.54
CA LEU A 631 -3.54 -17.02 3.92
C LEU A 631 -4.75 -17.71 3.29
N CYS A 632 -5.90 -17.04 3.21
CA CYS A 632 -7.07 -17.55 2.48
C CYS A 632 -6.79 -17.72 0.99
N ARG A 633 -6.12 -16.74 0.37
CA ARG A 633 -5.70 -16.81 -1.03
C ARG A 633 -4.75 -17.97 -1.25
N ALA A 634 -3.79 -18.23 -0.36
CA ALA A 634 -2.89 -19.37 -0.48
C ALA A 634 -3.64 -20.73 -0.58
N LYS A 635 -4.77 -20.88 0.11
CA LYS A 635 -5.64 -22.07 -0.04
C LYS A 635 -6.30 -22.13 -1.42
N GLN A 636 -6.72 -20.98 -1.95
CA GLN A 636 -7.27 -20.89 -3.31
C GLN A 636 -6.19 -21.12 -4.37
N GLU A 637 -4.94 -20.73 -4.14
CA GLU A 637 -3.85 -21.07 -5.06
C GLU A 637 -3.60 -22.58 -5.11
N ILE A 638 -3.68 -23.30 -3.99
CA ILE A 638 -3.63 -24.78 -4.01
C ILE A 638 -4.75 -25.34 -4.91
N THR A 639 -5.98 -24.86 -4.67
CA THR A 639 -7.16 -25.32 -5.42
C THR A 639 -7.04 -24.97 -6.91
N TYR A 640 -6.61 -23.77 -7.24
CA TYR A 640 -6.38 -23.32 -8.61
C TYR A 640 -5.35 -24.20 -9.31
N MET A 641 -4.20 -24.47 -8.68
CA MET A 641 -3.15 -25.29 -9.31
C MET A 641 -3.62 -26.73 -9.54
N ASN A 642 -4.39 -27.30 -8.61
CA ASN A 642 -5.01 -28.61 -8.79
C ASN A 642 -5.96 -28.62 -10.00
N LEU A 643 -6.91 -27.68 -10.03
CA LEU A 643 -7.96 -27.63 -11.04
C LEU A 643 -7.45 -27.23 -12.43
N GLN A 644 -6.60 -26.21 -12.50
CA GLN A 644 -6.24 -25.52 -13.74
C GLN A 644 -4.89 -25.97 -14.31
N ARG A 645 -4.07 -26.70 -13.55
CA ARG A 645 -2.74 -27.15 -13.98
C ARG A 645 -2.53 -28.65 -13.91
N LEU A 646 -2.90 -29.31 -12.80
CA LEU A 646 -2.63 -30.75 -12.61
C LEU A 646 -3.68 -31.65 -13.27
N ILE A 647 -4.97 -31.43 -12.97
CA ILE A 647 -6.05 -32.25 -13.54
C ILE A 647 -6.04 -32.27 -15.08
N PRO A 648 -5.84 -31.13 -15.79
CA PRO A 648 -5.80 -31.13 -17.26
C PRO A 648 -4.70 -31.98 -17.87
N VAL A 649 -3.60 -32.23 -17.14
CA VAL A 649 -2.50 -33.10 -17.58
C VAL A 649 -2.62 -34.53 -17.04
N GLY A 650 -3.78 -34.88 -16.45
CA GLY A 650 -4.08 -36.23 -15.98
C GLY A 650 -3.36 -36.64 -14.70
N MET A 651 -2.84 -35.67 -13.93
CA MET A 651 -2.15 -35.95 -12.67
C MET A 651 -3.14 -36.16 -11.52
N ASP A 652 -2.82 -37.11 -10.64
CA ASP A 652 -3.50 -37.28 -9.36
C ASP A 652 -3.11 -36.13 -8.41
N VAL A 653 -4.10 -35.35 -7.98
CA VAL A 653 -3.89 -34.20 -7.10
C VAL A 653 -3.57 -34.61 -5.67
N ASP A 654 -3.87 -35.84 -5.29
CA ASP A 654 -3.59 -36.39 -3.95
C ASP A 654 -2.17 -36.97 -3.83
N ASP A 655 -1.50 -37.25 -4.96
CA ASP A 655 -0.05 -37.51 -4.99
C ASP A 655 0.74 -36.19 -4.87
N VAL A 656 0.88 -35.73 -3.63
CA VAL A 656 1.61 -34.51 -3.29
C VAL A 656 3.06 -34.56 -3.78
N SER A 657 3.71 -35.74 -3.77
CA SER A 657 5.10 -35.86 -4.19
C SER A 657 5.23 -35.66 -5.70
N ALA A 658 4.40 -36.34 -6.49
CA ALA A 658 4.39 -36.18 -7.94
C ALA A 658 4.00 -34.75 -8.36
N ALA A 659 2.99 -34.16 -7.71
CA ALA A 659 2.59 -32.78 -7.97
C ALA A 659 3.72 -31.77 -7.70
N ARG A 660 4.47 -31.95 -6.61
CA ARG A 660 5.63 -31.10 -6.28
C ARG A 660 6.76 -31.27 -7.29
N ASP A 661 7.06 -32.50 -7.69
CA ASP A 661 8.07 -32.80 -8.71
C ASP A 661 7.71 -32.12 -10.04
N TYR A 662 6.45 -32.26 -10.47
CA TYR A 662 5.95 -31.59 -11.67
C TYR A 662 6.14 -30.08 -11.61
N PHE A 663 5.74 -29.43 -10.51
CA PHE A 663 5.88 -27.97 -10.39
C PHE A 663 7.32 -27.48 -10.25
N THR A 664 8.22 -28.32 -9.75
CA THR A 664 9.63 -27.96 -9.58
C THR A 664 10.40 -28.16 -10.89
N ASN A 665 10.15 -29.28 -11.58
CA ASN A 665 11.02 -29.77 -12.65
C ASN A 665 10.41 -29.60 -14.04
N VAL A 666 9.09 -29.80 -14.17
CA VAL A 666 8.40 -29.89 -15.47
C VAL A 666 7.68 -28.60 -15.83
N TYR A 667 6.80 -28.11 -14.95
CA TYR A 667 6.01 -26.91 -15.18
C TYR A 667 6.89 -25.66 -15.26
N LYS A 668 6.70 -24.84 -16.29
CA LYS A 668 7.41 -23.58 -16.47
C LYS A 668 6.42 -22.41 -16.34
N PRO A 669 6.46 -21.66 -15.22
CA PRO A 669 5.54 -20.55 -15.01
C PRO A 669 5.64 -19.49 -16.10
N HIS A 670 4.50 -19.04 -16.62
CA HIS A 670 4.46 -18.16 -17.79
C HIS A 670 4.69 -16.67 -17.46
N HIS A 671 4.37 -16.25 -16.24
CA HIS A 671 4.49 -14.86 -15.78
C HIS A 671 4.67 -14.81 -14.25
N GLY A 672 4.99 -13.62 -13.72
CA GLY A 672 5.28 -13.44 -12.28
C GLY A 672 4.13 -13.88 -11.36
N GLY A 673 2.88 -13.59 -11.75
CA GLY A 673 1.69 -14.08 -11.02
C GLY A 673 1.65 -15.61 -10.92
N ASP A 674 1.85 -16.32 -12.04
CA ASP A 674 1.85 -17.78 -12.09
C ASP A 674 3.00 -18.39 -11.28
N ARG A 675 4.17 -17.74 -11.27
CA ARG A 675 5.30 -18.12 -10.41
C ARG A 675 4.93 -18.06 -8.92
N LYS A 676 4.27 -16.97 -8.49
CA LYS A 676 3.79 -16.84 -7.09
C LYS A 676 2.79 -17.92 -6.71
N ARG A 677 1.96 -18.40 -7.66
CA ARG A 677 1.03 -19.52 -7.41
C ARG A 677 1.77 -20.82 -7.17
N VAL A 678 2.79 -21.11 -7.98
CA VAL A 678 3.67 -22.28 -7.80
C VAL A 678 4.40 -22.20 -6.46
N GLU A 679 4.96 -21.05 -6.11
CA GLU A 679 5.62 -20.85 -4.80
C GLU A 679 4.65 -21.09 -3.64
N ALA A 680 3.42 -20.55 -3.72
CA ALA A 680 2.38 -20.77 -2.72
C ALA A 680 1.99 -22.25 -2.63
N TYR A 681 1.83 -22.93 -3.76
CA TYR A 681 1.54 -24.37 -3.82
C TYR A 681 2.65 -25.19 -3.17
N LEU A 682 3.90 -25.00 -3.58
CA LEU A 682 5.08 -25.68 -3.03
C LEU A 682 5.30 -25.35 -1.56
N LYS A 683 4.87 -24.18 -1.09
CA LYS A 683 4.84 -23.86 0.33
C LYS A 683 3.75 -24.64 1.05
N TRP A 684 2.50 -24.59 0.59
CA TRP A 684 1.38 -24.96 1.46
C TRP A 684 0.75 -26.32 1.19
N ARG A 685 0.92 -26.91 0.00
CA ARG A 685 0.43 -28.27 -0.28
C ARG A 685 1.11 -29.28 0.65
N GLY A 686 0.32 -30.09 1.35
CA GLY A 686 0.76 -30.99 2.42
C GLY A 686 0.89 -30.33 3.80
N ARG A 687 0.60 -29.02 3.91
CA ARG A 687 0.63 -28.22 5.15
C ARG A 687 -0.66 -27.41 5.33
N GLU A 688 -1.77 -27.86 4.76
CA GLU A 688 -3.05 -27.15 4.76
C GLU A 688 -3.62 -26.97 6.17
N GLU A 689 -3.43 -27.94 7.07
CA GLU A 689 -3.83 -27.80 8.47
C GLU A 689 -3.04 -26.71 9.19
N GLN A 690 -1.73 -26.59 8.91
CA GLN A 690 -0.91 -25.51 9.45
C GLN A 690 -1.40 -24.16 8.90
N LEU A 691 -1.64 -24.07 7.59
CA LEU A 691 -2.19 -22.88 6.95
C LEU A 691 -3.55 -22.48 7.56
N GLN A 692 -4.41 -23.46 7.87
CA GLN A 692 -5.68 -23.21 8.54
C GLN A 692 -5.49 -22.67 9.96
N ARG A 693 -4.61 -23.28 10.76
CA ARG A 693 -4.30 -22.79 12.13
C ARG A 693 -3.72 -21.38 12.12
N GLU A 694 -2.83 -21.07 11.18
CA GLU A 694 -2.28 -19.72 11.01
C GLU A 694 -3.39 -18.71 10.64
N ALA A 695 -4.30 -19.09 9.74
CA ALA A 695 -5.44 -18.25 9.38
C ALA A 695 -6.38 -18.00 10.56
N ASP A 696 -6.72 -19.05 11.33
CA ASP A 696 -7.61 -18.92 12.49
C ASP A 696 -6.99 -18.03 13.57
N SER A 697 -5.69 -18.18 13.84
CA SER A 697 -4.95 -17.32 14.77
C SER A 697 -4.89 -15.87 14.30
N MET A 698 -4.71 -15.64 12.99
CA MET A 698 -4.69 -14.30 12.43
C MET A 698 -6.07 -13.65 12.54
N LEU A 699 -7.15 -14.38 12.26
CA LEU A 699 -8.51 -13.86 12.37
C LEU A 699 -8.85 -13.48 13.82
N ALA A 700 -8.45 -14.29 14.80
CA ALA A 700 -8.61 -13.95 16.21
C ALA A 700 -7.86 -12.64 16.56
N SER A 701 -6.68 -12.44 15.97
CA SER A 701 -5.89 -11.20 16.17
C SER A 701 -6.56 -9.99 15.54
N VAL A 702 -7.18 -10.14 14.37
CA VAL A 702 -7.97 -9.08 13.70
C VAL A 702 -9.09 -8.59 14.63
N TYR A 703 -9.96 -9.48 15.12
CA TYR A 703 -11.04 -9.09 16.03
C TYR A 703 -10.52 -8.55 17.37
N ALA A 704 -9.44 -9.13 17.92
CA ALA A 704 -8.85 -8.62 19.15
C ALA A 704 -8.30 -7.20 19.02
N SER A 705 -7.80 -6.83 17.83
CA SER A 705 -7.28 -5.49 17.54
C SER A 705 -8.36 -4.43 17.33
N ALA A 706 -9.60 -4.83 17.01
CA ALA A 706 -10.70 -3.95 16.65
C ALA A 706 -11.36 -3.27 17.87
N ARG A 707 -10.56 -2.65 18.74
CA ARG A 707 -11.01 -2.07 20.02
C ARG A 707 -10.77 -0.56 20.05
N PRO A 708 -11.84 0.25 20.06
CA PRO A 708 -11.69 1.70 20.14
C PRO A 708 -11.14 2.16 21.49
N VAL A 709 -10.39 3.25 21.45
CA VAL A 709 -9.81 3.94 22.60
C VAL A 709 -10.40 5.34 22.74
N PRO A 710 -10.33 5.95 23.95
CA PRO A 710 -10.73 7.33 24.14
C PRO A 710 -9.98 8.30 23.23
N VAL A 711 -10.72 9.26 22.70
CA VAL A 711 -10.22 10.39 21.92
C VAL A 711 -10.29 11.63 22.79
N GLU A 712 -9.20 12.40 22.81
CA GLU A 712 -9.13 13.70 23.46
C GLU A 712 -9.15 14.78 22.38
N ILE A 713 -10.02 15.77 22.56
CA ILE A 713 -10.20 16.89 21.66
C ILE A 713 -10.03 18.17 22.45
N ILE A 714 -9.17 19.06 21.96
CA ILE A 714 -9.03 20.42 22.48
C ILE A 714 -9.37 21.39 21.36
N ILE A 715 -10.26 22.34 21.66
CA ILE A 715 -10.68 23.41 20.75
C ILE A 715 -10.33 24.73 21.43
N CYS A 716 -9.34 25.44 20.89
CA CYS A 716 -8.86 26.71 21.42
C CYS A 716 -9.14 27.83 20.44
N ALA A 717 -9.54 29.01 20.91
CA ALA A 717 -9.61 30.18 20.06
C ALA A 717 -8.21 30.49 19.50
N GLU A 718 -8.16 30.94 18.24
CA GLU A 718 -6.93 31.37 17.58
C GLU A 718 -6.46 32.76 18.03
#